data_AF-A0A024GVJ9-F1
#
_entry.id   AF-A0A024GVJ9-F1
#
_cell.length_a   1.000
_cell.length_b   1.000
_cell.length_c   1.000
_cell.angle_alpha   90.00
_cell.angle_beta   90.00
_cell.angle_gamma   90.00
#
_symmetry.space_group_name_H-M   'P 1'
#
loop_
_entity.id
_entity.type
_entity.pdbx_description
1 polymer ?
#
loop_
_entity_poly.entity_id
_entity_poly.type
_entity_poly.pdbx_seq_one_letter_code
_entity_poly.pdbx_strand_id
1 'polypeptide(L)'
;MIDPTGWISIVGSVIAIIGLVFVYIFVRKIHQYRHTFSFLQSFRSNSQDNLNTTSTILYREELLDSYTEQALWTCSLCQFQNHPDRKCCDLCQTARGLDIFKTWKWFQSKKKTQESVKTKTDPIASPEAIQSIQLAPIQTSKEEIVVHGSDDAIRISIDNERVINEEIVSVENQKESIYFDDATASLPRLNKVQLAAHRRQLWRRLPICDGLHRWVRSTKKQNSDASGDKKIRNGDLDEYESQFIQSDRQSTASVGYIRVRNPQGRLTLNDSESVATDFHYRINVVGNSGTSELVMSLDRIHNLPFPSKIRWFSTELHRLWLPWESGHVRIVVRRDQIVEDSFAILKELKMYQLRQRWRVEFAGEPALDAGGVLREWFTVLFGEIFDPRRGLFTFTNGEDPHYWINTHSNEFYSAQEHLQYFKFAGMLVGKAIMEEQVLPIHLALPFLKHILGIPISFSDLQFLDDQFHRSARMIQQTDDVESLYLDFTVTRSIDPILLETNSQRIKKSDPCIYELVQNGREKDVTAENKHEYLDLLFKYHMLGSIADQLLAFLTALYDVVPEGLLKLFDYQELELLMCGVPTLDVKDWRKHCDFKYRKPQHPTSKETQNVKWFWEILEKEFENQDRVRLLQFTTGTSRVPAQGFKALISSDGRVRKFTVLFSGLEPAVLLPRAHTCFNRLDIPVYKTKSRMLEYLKLIVQMDITGFSIE
;
A
#
# COMPACT_ATOMS: atom_id res chain seq x y z
N MET A 1 -0.82 -77.71 5.56
CA MET A 1 -0.30 -76.91 6.69
C MET A 1 0.49 -75.77 6.07
N ILE A 2 0.16 -74.51 6.40
CA ILE A 2 0.95 -73.34 5.98
C ILE A 2 1.96 -73.09 7.09
N ASP A 3 3.24 -72.94 6.73
CA ASP A 3 4.33 -72.78 7.68
C ASP A 3 4.21 -71.44 8.43
N PRO A 4 4.05 -71.44 9.77
CA PRO A 4 3.86 -70.21 10.53
C PRO A 4 5.13 -69.36 10.64
N THR A 5 6.31 -69.88 10.27
CA THR A 5 7.59 -69.15 10.39
C THR A 5 7.72 -68.00 9.38
N GLY A 6 7.19 -68.17 8.16
CA GLY A 6 7.29 -67.17 7.10
C GLY A 6 6.57 -65.85 7.42
N TRP A 7 5.39 -65.93 8.05
CA TRP A 7 4.60 -64.76 8.43
C TRP A 7 5.29 -63.91 9.51
N ILE A 8 5.96 -64.55 10.47
CA ILE A 8 6.67 -63.85 11.55
C ILE A 8 7.86 -63.05 10.98
N SER A 9 8.58 -63.59 9.99
CA SER A 9 9.67 -62.90 9.30
C SER A 9 9.20 -61.67 8.52
N ILE A 10 8.10 -61.80 7.76
CA ILE A 10 7.53 -60.69 6.98
C ILE A 10 7.01 -59.59 7.90
N VAL A 11 6.25 -59.93 8.95
CA VAL A 11 5.74 -58.95 9.92
C VAL A 11 6.88 -58.26 10.67
N GLY A 12 7.93 -59.00 11.07
CA GLY A 12 9.13 -58.43 11.69
C GLY A 12 9.85 -57.44 10.77
N SER A 13 9.96 -57.75 9.48
CA SER A 13 10.59 -56.88 8.48
C SER A 13 9.78 -55.60 8.23
N VAL A 14 8.44 -55.70 8.16
CA VAL A 14 7.55 -54.53 8.02
C VAL A 14 7.62 -53.63 9.25
N ILE A 15 7.63 -54.19 10.47
CA ILE A 15 7.78 -53.42 11.72
C ILE A 15 9.15 -52.72 11.77
N ALA A 16 10.22 -53.39 11.35
CA ALA A 16 11.56 -52.78 11.28
C ALA A 16 11.63 -51.61 10.29
N ILE A 17 11.01 -51.74 9.12
CA ILE A 17 10.93 -50.66 8.11
C ILE A 17 10.11 -49.48 8.64
N ILE A 18 8.96 -49.73 9.28
CA ILE A 18 8.14 -48.67 9.90
C ILE A 18 8.95 -47.97 11.01
N GLY A 19 9.68 -48.71 11.83
CA GLY A 19 10.58 -48.15 12.84
C GLY A 19 11.66 -47.24 12.26
N LEU A 20 12.33 -47.66 11.18
CA LEU A 20 13.33 -46.85 10.48
C LEU A 20 12.73 -45.58 9.85
N VAL A 21 11.52 -45.65 9.28
CA VAL A 21 10.79 -44.49 8.76
C VAL A 21 10.43 -43.52 9.88
N PHE A 22 9.96 -44.01 11.03
CA PHE A 22 9.69 -43.16 12.20
C PHE A 22 10.95 -42.49 12.74
N VAL A 23 12.07 -43.23 12.84
CA VAL A 23 13.37 -42.65 13.24
C VAL A 23 13.85 -41.60 12.25
N TYR A 24 13.74 -41.85 10.94
CA TYR A 24 14.10 -40.88 9.90
C TYR A 24 13.25 -39.60 9.98
N ILE A 25 11.92 -39.74 10.11
CA ILE A 25 11.01 -38.60 10.29
C ILE A 25 11.34 -37.83 11.58
N PHE A 26 11.59 -38.53 12.69
CA PHE A 26 11.92 -37.93 13.98
C PHE A 26 13.25 -37.18 13.94
N VAL A 27 14.31 -37.77 13.36
CA VAL A 27 15.61 -37.12 13.16
C VAL A 27 15.48 -35.91 12.24
N ARG A 28 14.73 -36.00 11.13
CA ARG A 28 14.46 -34.85 10.24
C ARG A 28 13.71 -33.73 10.97
N LYS A 29 12.73 -34.07 11.81
CA LYS A 29 11.97 -33.10 12.62
C LYS A 29 12.86 -32.46 13.70
N ILE A 30 13.74 -33.21 14.36
CA ILE A 30 14.74 -32.69 15.30
C ILE A 30 15.75 -31.79 14.58
N HIS A 31 16.23 -32.15 13.39
CA HIS A 31 17.13 -31.31 12.60
C HIS A 31 16.46 -29.99 12.24
N GLN A 32 15.21 -30.02 11.78
CA GLN A 32 14.40 -28.83 11.51
C GLN A 32 14.21 -27.97 12.77
N TYR A 33 13.89 -28.58 13.92
CA TYR A 33 13.77 -27.85 15.19
C TYR A 33 15.10 -27.24 15.67
N ARG A 34 16.22 -27.98 15.63
CA ARG A 34 17.55 -27.46 16.00
C ARG A 34 17.99 -26.33 15.08
N HIS A 35 17.76 -26.46 13.77
CA HIS A 35 18.10 -25.41 12.82
C HIS A 35 17.26 -24.15 13.07
N THR A 36 15.96 -24.29 13.38
CA THR A 36 15.12 -23.12 13.66
C THR A 36 15.32 -22.53 15.07
N PHE A 37 15.75 -23.34 16.05
CA PHE A 37 16.14 -22.85 17.38
C PHE A 37 17.48 -22.12 17.32
N SER A 38 18.48 -22.68 16.64
CA SER A 38 19.76 -22.03 16.34
C SER A 38 19.58 -20.74 15.56
N PHE A 39 18.65 -20.71 14.58
CA PHE A 39 18.28 -19.49 13.87
C PHE A 39 17.63 -18.45 14.79
N LEU A 40 16.67 -18.82 15.64
CA LEU A 40 16.07 -17.89 16.62
C LEU A 40 17.10 -17.38 17.64
N GLN A 41 18.10 -18.19 18.00
CA GLN A 41 19.18 -17.81 18.90
C GLN A 41 20.22 -16.90 18.20
N SER A 42 20.54 -17.15 16.94
CA SER A 42 21.36 -16.27 16.09
C SER A 42 20.68 -14.92 15.81
N PHE A 43 19.36 -14.93 15.57
CA PHE A 43 18.56 -13.72 15.44
C PHE A 43 18.57 -12.89 16.73
N ARG A 44 18.71 -13.55 17.90
CA ARG A 44 18.78 -12.91 19.22
C ARG A 44 20.20 -12.47 19.61
N SER A 45 21.26 -13.17 19.19
CA SER A 45 22.65 -12.75 19.41
C SER A 45 23.03 -11.58 18.50
N ASN A 46 22.62 -11.62 17.23
CA ASN A 46 22.82 -10.51 16.30
C ASN A 46 22.11 -9.21 16.74
N SER A 47 21.09 -9.29 17.61
CA SER A 47 20.48 -8.12 18.26
C SER A 47 21.18 -7.66 19.56
N GLN A 48 22.22 -8.35 20.03
CA GLN A 48 22.95 -8.00 21.26
C GLN A 48 24.41 -7.59 21.03
N ASP A 49 25.06 -8.09 19.97
CA ASP A 49 26.51 -7.87 19.75
C ASP A 49 26.88 -6.48 19.17
N ASN A 50 25.91 -5.65 18.78
CA ASN A 50 26.15 -4.33 18.17
C ASN A 50 26.43 -3.18 19.18
N LEU A 51 26.52 -3.48 20.48
CA LEU A 51 26.77 -2.49 21.54
C LEU A 51 28.23 -2.51 22.02
N ASN A 52 29.19 -2.10 21.18
CA ASN A 52 30.47 -1.49 21.59
C ASN A 52 31.40 -1.14 20.39
N THR A 53 31.23 0.03 19.75
CA THR A 53 32.35 0.96 19.45
C THR A 53 31.89 2.28 18.79
N THR A 54 32.74 3.29 18.97
CA THR A 54 32.69 4.68 18.49
C THR A 54 32.11 4.95 17.09
N SER A 55 31.29 6.01 17.01
CA SER A 55 30.75 6.59 15.76
C SER A 55 30.16 5.57 14.79
N THR A 56 29.25 4.75 15.32
CA THR A 56 28.63 3.62 14.65
C THR A 56 27.89 4.06 13.38
N ILE A 57 28.33 3.52 12.24
CA ILE A 57 27.58 3.55 10.98
C ILE A 57 26.25 2.82 11.24
N LEU A 58 25.12 3.47 10.95
CA LEU A 58 23.81 2.94 11.32
C LEU A 58 22.95 2.70 10.06
N TYR A 59 22.50 1.48 9.87
CA TYR A 59 21.62 1.06 8.78
C TYR A 59 20.17 0.88 9.26
N ARG A 60 19.23 0.71 8.32
CA ARG A 60 17.79 0.85 8.60
C ARG A 60 17.24 -0.31 9.43
N GLU A 61 17.81 -1.49 9.22
CA GLU A 61 17.58 -2.71 9.98
C GLU A 61 18.05 -2.61 11.45
N GLU A 62 18.95 -1.68 11.78
CA GLU A 62 19.48 -1.47 13.14
C GLU A 62 18.62 -0.50 13.98
N LEU A 63 17.73 0.28 13.34
CA LEU A 63 16.80 1.18 14.04
C LEU A 63 15.66 0.47 14.79
N LEU A 64 15.50 -0.83 14.55
CA LEU A 64 14.30 -1.59 14.86
C LEU A 64 14.33 -2.26 16.24
N ASP A 65 15.47 -2.25 16.94
CA ASP A 65 15.55 -2.69 18.34
C ASP A 65 14.62 -1.87 19.25
N SER A 66 14.42 -0.58 18.94
CA SER A 66 13.45 0.31 19.62
C SER A 66 11.97 0.03 19.31
N TYR A 67 11.64 -0.80 18.31
CA TYR A 67 10.26 -1.18 17.97
C TYR A 67 9.83 -2.48 18.65
N THR A 68 10.75 -3.46 18.76
CA THR A 68 10.46 -4.82 19.25
C THR A 68 10.12 -4.88 20.74
N GLU A 69 10.45 -3.85 21.51
CA GLU A 69 10.16 -3.76 22.95
C GLU A 69 8.85 -3.01 23.29
N GLN A 70 8.15 -2.46 22.29
CA GLN A 70 6.95 -1.66 22.51
C GLN A 70 5.66 -2.46 22.27
N ALA A 71 4.65 -2.24 23.12
CA ALA A 71 3.33 -2.85 23.02
C ALA A 71 2.51 -2.29 21.84
N LEU A 72 2.79 -2.78 20.62
CA LEU A 72 2.05 -2.45 19.40
C LEU A 72 0.53 -2.67 19.60
N TRP A 73 -0.28 -1.79 19.02
CA TRP A 73 -1.74 -1.95 19.06
C TRP A 73 -2.29 -2.53 17.75
N THR A 74 -3.19 -3.50 17.86
CA THR A 74 -3.81 -4.16 16.71
C THR A 74 -5.02 -3.36 16.24
N CYS A 75 -5.08 -3.08 14.94
CA CYS A 75 -6.23 -2.42 14.32
C CYS A 75 -7.47 -3.33 14.36
N SER A 76 -8.59 -2.79 14.85
CA SER A 76 -9.88 -3.49 14.95
C SER A 76 -10.46 -3.94 13.60
N LEU A 77 -10.13 -3.25 12.50
CA LEU A 77 -10.64 -3.53 11.16
C LEU A 77 -9.77 -4.51 10.36
N CYS A 78 -8.46 -4.24 10.26
CA CYS A 78 -7.56 -4.96 9.34
C CYS A 78 -6.48 -5.80 10.05
N GLN A 79 -6.53 -5.87 11.39
CA GLN A 79 -5.59 -6.60 12.25
C GLN A 79 -4.12 -6.18 12.13
N PHE A 80 -3.81 -5.07 11.43
CA PHE A 80 -2.46 -4.54 11.35
C PHE A 80 -1.96 -4.05 12.71
N GLN A 81 -0.69 -4.30 13.01
CA GLN A 81 -0.06 -3.91 14.27
C GLN A 81 0.68 -2.58 14.10
N ASN A 82 0.22 -1.59 14.85
CA ASN A 82 0.63 -0.19 14.73
C ASN A 82 1.46 0.26 15.95
N HIS A 83 2.32 1.25 15.74
CA HIS A 83 3.12 1.85 16.81
C HIS A 83 2.22 2.52 17.87
N PRO A 84 2.57 2.50 19.18
CA PRO A 84 1.77 3.11 20.24
C PRO A 84 1.45 4.60 20.02
N ASP A 85 2.39 5.37 19.49
CA ASP A 85 2.18 6.82 19.25
C ASP A 85 1.19 7.10 18.10
N ARG A 86 0.86 6.10 17.24
CA ARG A 86 -0.07 6.29 16.11
C ARG A 86 -1.52 6.35 16.58
N LYS A 87 -2.20 7.41 16.14
CA LYS A 87 -3.65 7.62 16.37
C LYS A 87 -4.55 6.84 15.43
N CYS A 88 -4.07 6.51 14.23
CA CYS A 88 -4.80 5.79 13.19
C CYS A 88 -3.95 4.62 12.68
N CYS A 89 -4.59 3.64 12.06
CA CYS A 89 -3.89 2.53 11.44
C CYS A 89 -3.10 2.99 10.21
N ASP A 90 -1.80 2.71 10.13
CA ASP A 90 -0.94 3.16 9.02
C ASP A 90 -1.41 2.67 7.64
N LEU A 91 -2.14 1.54 7.57
CA LEU A 91 -2.65 0.95 6.32
C LEU A 91 -4.10 1.33 5.96
N CYS A 92 -4.98 1.50 6.95
CA CYS A 92 -6.42 1.65 6.69
C CYS A 92 -7.03 2.91 7.30
N GLN A 93 -6.20 3.74 7.93
CA GLN A 93 -6.54 5.01 8.60
C GLN A 93 -7.65 4.93 9.66
N THR A 94 -8.10 3.72 10.03
CA THR A 94 -9.06 3.50 11.12
C THR A 94 -8.46 3.97 12.44
N ALA A 95 -9.17 4.85 13.14
CA ALA A 95 -8.76 5.42 14.41
C ALA A 95 -8.55 4.35 15.50
N ARG A 96 -7.53 4.55 16.33
CA ARG A 96 -7.21 3.69 17.48
C ARG A 96 -8.35 3.72 18.49
N GLY A 97 -8.77 2.55 18.95
CA GLY A 97 -9.88 2.40 19.90
C GLY A 97 -11.28 2.49 19.26
N LEU A 98 -11.38 2.71 17.94
CA LEU A 98 -12.67 2.62 17.24
C LEU A 98 -13.13 1.16 17.18
N ASP A 99 -14.10 0.85 18.04
CA ASP A 99 -14.80 -0.43 18.07
C ASP A 99 -16.09 -0.31 17.26
N ILE A 100 -16.00 -0.64 15.97
CA ILE A 100 -17.10 -0.54 14.99
C ILE A 100 -18.35 -1.30 15.48
N PHE A 101 -18.16 -2.38 16.25
CA PHE A 101 -19.24 -3.19 16.82
C PHE A 101 -19.98 -2.46 17.95
N LYS A 102 -19.27 -1.72 18.81
CA LYS A 102 -19.89 -0.89 19.87
C LYS A 102 -20.62 0.32 19.30
N THR A 103 -20.02 1.02 18.34
CA THR A 103 -20.64 2.21 17.75
C THR A 103 -21.98 1.87 17.09
N TRP A 104 -22.06 0.74 16.37
CA TRP A 104 -23.32 0.27 15.77
C TRP A 104 -24.38 -0.17 16.81
N LYS A 105 -23.98 -0.85 17.89
CA LYS A 105 -24.91 -1.21 18.99
C LYS A 105 -25.55 0.03 19.63
N TRP A 106 -24.81 1.13 19.74
CA TRP A 106 -25.34 2.42 20.20
C TRP A 106 -26.37 3.02 19.23
N PHE A 107 -26.14 2.95 17.91
CA PHE A 107 -27.14 3.35 16.91
C PHE A 107 -28.41 2.49 16.95
N GLN A 108 -28.28 1.16 17.11
CA GLN A 108 -29.45 0.29 17.29
C GLN A 108 -30.26 0.63 18.56
N SER A 109 -29.57 0.98 19.65
CA SER A 109 -30.21 1.43 20.89
C SER A 109 -31.04 2.71 20.67
N LYS A 110 -30.51 3.68 19.91
CA LYS A 110 -31.25 4.87 19.48
C LYS A 110 -32.45 4.55 18.58
N LYS A 111 -32.32 3.58 17.68
CA LYS A 111 -33.45 3.17 16.81
C LYS A 111 -34.61 2.57 17.62
N LYS A 112 -34.31 1.71 18.61
CA LYS A 112 -35.32 1.17 19.54
C LYS A 112 -36.02 2.27 20.36
N THR A 113 -35.30 3.31 20.75
CA THR A 113 -35.91 4.45 21.48
C THR A 113 -36.78 5.33 20.57
N GLN A 114 -36.42 5.53 19.31
CA GLN A 114 -37.28 6.24 18.34
C GLN A 114 -38.53 5.43 17.94
N GLU A 115 -38.42 4.11 17.77
CA GLU A 115 -39.57 3.24 17.49
C GLU A 115 -40.53 3.19 18.69
N SER A 116 -40.04 3.17 19.94
CA SER A 116 -40.89 3.21 21.14
C SER A 116 -41.67 4.50 21.38
N VAL A 117 -41.35 5.60 20.67
CA VAL A 117 -42.07 6.88 20.75
C VAL A 117 -43.20 6.98 19.72
N LYS A 118 -43.23 6.12 18.69
CA LYS A 118 -44.29 6.15 17.66
C LYS A 118 -45.54 5.31 17.98
N THR A 119 -45.56 4.59 19.10
CA THR A 119 -46.73 3.78 19.52
C THR A 119 -47.45 4.39 20.72
N LYS A 120 -48.02 5.61 20.55
CA LYS A 120 -48.99 6.18 21.52
C LYS A 120 -49.83 7.33 20.95
N THR A 121 -50.69 7.00 19.99
CA THR A 121 -51.87 7.80 19.61
C THR A 121 -52.99 6.83 19.20
N ASP A 122 -54.12 6.91 19.90
CA ASP A 122 -55.31 6.08 19.65
C ASP A 122 -56.10 6.53 18.39
N PRO A 123 -56.95 5.67 17.80
CA PRO A 123 -57.47 5.86 16.45
C PRO A 123 -58.74 6.73 16.38
N ILE A 124 -58.82 7.64 15.40
CA ILE A 124 -60.05 8.35 15.04
C ILE A 124 -60.24 8.38 13.51
N ALA A 125 -61.35 7.74 13.09
CA ALA A 125 -62.12 7.95 11.86
C ALA A 125 -61.51 7.67 10.46
N SER A 126 -62.44 7.48 9.52
CA SER A 126 -62.30 6.92 8.17
C SER A 126 -61.92 7.94 7.07
N PRO A 127 -61.49 7.48 5.88
CA PRO A 127 -60.96 8.35 4.83
C PRO A 127 -62.03 8.77 3.79
N GLU A 128 -62.11 10.06 3.46
CA GLU A 128 -62.69 10.58 2.20
C GLU A 128 -62.48 12.10 2.07
N ALA A 129 -61.58 12.55 1.18
CA ALA A 129 -61.59 13.89 0.54
C ALA A 129 -60.45 14.07 -0.49
N ILE A 130 -60.78 13.90 -1.78
CA ILE A 130 -60.48 14.80 -2.93
C ILE A 130 -59.16 15.61 -2.84
N GLN A 131 -58.08 15.28 -3.59
CA GLN A 131 -57.83 15.50 -5.04
C GLN A 131 -57.59 16.97 -5.47
N SER A 132 -56.77 17.13 -6.52
CA SER A 132 -56.48 18.36 -7.32
C SER A 132 -55.33 19.28 -6.81
N ILE A 133 -54.25 19.48 -7.60
CA ILE A 133 -53.97 20.62 -8.53
C ILE A 133 -53.25 21.80 -7.80
N GLN A 134 -52.17 22.46 -8.25
CA GLN A 134 -51.33 22.45 -9.49
C GLN A 134 -49.89 22.91 -9.17
N LEU A 135 -48.97 22.87 -10.15
CA LEU A 135 -47.57 23.31 -10.05
C LEU A 135 -47.34 24.79 -10.42
N ALA A 136 -46.19 25.32 -9.95
CA ALA A 136 -45.41 26.46 -10.47
C ALA A 136 -45.77 27.89 -9.97
N PRO A 137 -44.83 28.87 -10.04
CA PRO A 137 -43.37 28.77 -9.82
C PRO A 137 -42.84 29.79 -8.78
N ILE A 138 -41.63 29.57 -8.27
CA ILE A 138 -40.94 30.52 -7.39
C ILE A 138 -40.34 31.65 -8.24
N GLN A 139 -40.71 32.90 -7.93
CA GLN A 139 -39.99 34.09 -8.41
C GLN A 139 -39.04 34.63 -7.34
N THR A 140 -37.87 35.07 -7.80
CA THR A 140 -36.80 35.67 -7.01
C THR A 140 -37.00 37.18 -6.83
N SER A 141 -36.76 37.69 -5.62
CA SER A 141 -36.18 39.03 -5.46
C SER A 141 -35.34 39.09 -4.18
N LYS A 142 -34.19 39.77 -4.27
CA LYS A 142 -33.36 40.17 -3.13
C LYS A 142 -33.99 41.38 -2.46
N GLU A 143 -33.78 41.54 -1.16
CA GLU A 143 -33.48 42.84 -0.56
C GLU A 143 -32.70 42.64 0.75
N GLU A 144 -31.71 43.51 0.98
CA GLU A 144 -30.86 43.55 2.19
C GLU A 144 -31.40 44.62 3.18
N ILE A 145 -30.59 44.95 4.20
CA ILE A 145 -30.72 46.07 5.16
C ILE A 145 -31.95 45.95 6.12
N VAL A 146 -31.91 46.30 7.42
CA VAL A 146 -30.99 47.06 8.29
C VAL A 146 -30.93 46.43 9.70
N VAL A 147 -29.83 46.61 10.44
CA VAL A 147 -29.72 46.27 11.87
C VAL A 147 -30.12 47.45 12.77
N HIS A 148 -30.92 47.21 13.80
CA HIS A 148 -31.02 48.07 15.00
C HIS A 148 -31.19 47.20 16.28
N GLY A 149 -30.37 47.45 17.30
CA GLY A 149 -30.75 47.18 18.71
C GLY A 149 -31.56 48.36 19.27
N SER A 150 -31.98 48.42 20.53
CA SER A 150 -31.95 47.50 21.69
C SER A 150 -33.04 48.01 22.68
N ASP A 151 -33.28 47.52 23.91
CA ASP A 151 -32.67 46.54 24.83
C ASP A 151 -33.80 46.02 25.75
N ASP A 152 -33.64 44.87 26.43
CA ASP A 152 -34.17 44.72 27.82
C ASP A 152 -33.67 43.46 28.55
N ALA A 153 -33.29 43.62 29.81
CA ALA A 153 -32.70 42.57 30.64
C ALA A 153 -33.59 42.21 31.84
N ILE A 154 -33.88 40.91 32.01
CA ILE A 154 -34.48 40.38 33.25
C ILE A 154 -33.45 39.53 34.00
N ARG A 155 -33.05 40.02 35.18
CA ARG A 155 -32.29 39.26 36.18
C ARG A 155 -33.24 38.41 37.01
N ILE A 156 -32.94 37.12 37.19
CA ILE A 156 -33.24 36.40 38.45
C ILE A 156 -31.99 35.63 38.88
N SER A 157 -31.79 35.53 40.19
CA SER A 157 -30.56 35.16 40.89
C SER A 157 -30.18 33.67 40.83
N ILE A 158 -28.86 33.44 40.84
CA ILE A 158 -28.22 32.17 41.15
C ILE A 158 -28.19 31.99 42.67
N ASP A 159 -28.44 30.77 43.14
CA ASP A 159 -27.77 30.29 44.35
C ASP A 159 -27.27 28.84 44.15
N ASN A 160 -26.30 28.44 44.97
CA ASN A 160 -25.29 27.45 44.62
C ASN A 160 -25.71 25.97 44.83
N GLU A 161 -25.15 25.04 44.04
CA GLU A 161 -24.06 24.18 44.56
C GLU A 161 -23.26 23.43 43.46
N ARG A 162 -22.08 22.95 43.84
CA ARG A 162 -20.99 22.43 42.98
C ARG A 162 -21.13 20.93 42.70
N VAL A 163 -20.43 20.42 41.66
CA VAL A 163 -19.25 19.52 41.78
C VAL A 163 -18.92 18.81 40.45
N ILE A 164 -17.64 18.90 40.04
CA ILE A 164 -16.92 18.19 38.93
C ILE A 164 -17.38 18.51 37.48
N ASN A 165 -16.61 19.40 36.84
CA ASN A 165 -16.42 19.38 35.39
C ASN A 165 -15.21 18.48 35.06
N GLU A 166 -15.40 17.47 34.21
CA GLU A 166 -14.35 17.04 33.28
C GLU A 166 -14.69 17.61 31.90
N GLU A 167 -13.79 18.43 31.34
CA GLU A 167 -14.04 19.15 30.09
C GLU A 167 -14.02 18.21 28.89
N ILE A 168 -15.20 18.00 28.29
CA ILE A 168 -15.31 17.43 26.94
C ILE A 168 -14.84 18.51 25.96
N VAL A 169 -13.52 18.54 25.71
CA VAL A 169 -12.94 19.35 24.62
C VAL A 169 -13.41 18.78 23.29
N SER A 170 -14.03 19.64 22.48
CA SER A 170 -14.65 19.30 21.21
C SER A 170 -13.66 18.67 20.21
N VAL A 171 -13.97 17.46 19.76
CA VAL A 171 -13.29 16.82 18.62
C VAL A 171 -13.98 17.27 17.33
N GLU A 172 -13.71 18.50 16.92
CA GLU A 172 -13.89 18.94 15.54
C GLU A 172 -12.52 19.06 14.87
N ASN A 173 -12.08 17.97 14.24
CA ASN A 173 -11.29 17.97 13.01
C ASN A 173 -11.09 16.53 12.49
N GLN A 174 -11.12 16.37 11.17
CA GLN A 174 -11.01 15.10 10.42
C GLN A 174 -12.18 14.10 10.57
N LYS A 175 -13.36 14.46 10.02
CA LYS A 175 -14.45 13.53 9.71
C LYS A 175 -14.18 12.75 8.41
N GLU A 176 -13.16 11.90 8.39
CA GLU A 176 -12.95 10.90 7.32
C GLU A 176 -12.67 9.51 7.91
N SER A 177 -13.58 9.04 8.77
CA SER A 177 -13.59 7.64 9.20
C SER A 177 -15.02 7.12 9.26
N ILE A 178 -15.41 6.43 8.18
CA ILE A 178 -16.71 5.82 7.93
C ILE A 178 -17.83 6.85 7.65
N TYR A 179 -18.45 6.74 6.47
CA TYR A 179 -19.67 7.46 6.15
C TYR A 179 -20.88 6.78 6.81
N PHE A 180 -21.72 7.59 7.44
CA PHE A 180 -23.03 7.20 7.97
C PHE A 180 -24.09 7.92 7.14
N ASP A 181 -25.04 7.16 6.61
CA ASP A 181 -26.07 7.66 5.69
C ASP A 181 -27.35 7.94 6.50
N ASP A 182 -27.55 9.19 6.94
CA ASP A 182 -28.59 9.57 7.93
C ASP A 182 -30.04 9.24 7.49
N ALA A 183 -30.27 8.92 6.21
CA ALA A 183 -31.59 8.61 5.67
C ALA A 183 -31.99 7.11 5.76
N THR A 184 -31.05 6.18 6.00
CA THR A 184 -31.38 4.74 6.11
C THR A 184 -30.56 4.05 7.19
N ALA A 185 -31.17 3.09 7.89
CA ALA A 185 -30.51 2.28 8.92
C ALA A 185 -29.56 1.21 8.30
N SER A 186 -28.64 1.65 7.45
CA SER A 186 -27.62 0.84 6.79
C SER A 186 -26.34 0.76 7.63
N LEU A 187 -25.48 -0.21 7.30
CA LEU A 187 -24.25 -0.46 8.05
C LEU A 187 -23.17 0.58 7.73
N PRO A 188 -22.19 0.79 8.63
CA PRO A 188 -21.11 1.75 8.43
C PRO A 188 -20.36 1.45 7.11
N ARG A 189 -20.46 2.31 6.09
CA ARG A 189 -19.81 2.09 4.80
C ARG A 189 -18.30 2.29 4.93
N LEU A 190 -17.54 1.20 4.83
CA LEU A 190 -16.09 1.25 4.69
C LEU A 190 -15.71 1.93 3.38
N ASN A 191 -14.73 2.84 3.40
CA ASN A 191 -14.13 3.37 2.18
C ASN A 191 -13.27 2.29 1.47
N LYS A 192 -12.80 2.56 0.24
CA LYS A 192 -12.01 1.59 -0.54
C LYS A 192 -10.78 1.08 0.21
N VAL A 193 -10.00 1.98 0.82
CA VAL A 193 -8.78 1.64 1.56
C VAL A 193 -9.08 0.72 2.75
N GLN A 194 -10.14 1.01 3.50
CA GLN A 194 -10.64 0.21 4.61
C GLN A 194 -11.17 -1.16 4.16
N LEU A 195 -11.88 -1.21 3.04
CA LEU A 195 -12.41 -2.44 2.46
C LEU A 195 -11.28 -3.33 1.91
N ALA A 196 -10.29 -2.75 1.23
CA ALA A 196 -9.05 -3.43 0.83
C ALA A 196 -8.31 -3.99 2.04
N ALA A 197 -8.23 -3.23 3.14
CA ALA A 197 -7.52 -3.64 4.34
C ALA A 197 -8.22 -4.72 5.16
N HIS A 198 -9.56 -4.67 5.22
CA HIS A 198 -10.35 -5.76 5.78
C HIS A 198 -10.14 -7.06 4.96
N ARG A 199 -10.17 -6.96 3.63
CA ARG A 199 -10.09 -8.11 2.71
C ARG A 199 -8.73 -8.81 2.65
N ARG A 200 -7.65 -8.24 3.19
CA ARG A 200 -6.30 -8.85 3.15
C ARG A 200 -6.23 -10.21 3.85
N GLN A 201 -7.09 -10.43 4.86
CA GLN A 201 -7.17 -11.67 5.62
C GLN A 201 -8.07 -12.75 4.98
N LEU A 202 -8.65 -12.49 3.79
CA LEU A 202 -9.50 -13.46 3.09
C LEU A 202 -8.76 -14.71 2.62
N TRP A 203 -7.46 -14.60 2.34
CA TRP A 203 -6.66 -15.67 1.74
C TRP A 203 -5.53 -16.06 2.68
N ARG A 204 -5.35 -17.36 2.89
CA ARG A 204 -4.24 -17.92 3.68
C ARG A 204 -3.47 -18.92 2.86
N ARG A 205 -2.15 -18.86 2.97
CA ARG A 205 -1.24 -19.80 2.34
C ARG A 205 -1.04 -20.98 3.30
N LEU A 206 -1.44 -22.18 2.89
CA LEU A 206 -1.31 -23.41 3.67
C LEU A 206 -0.28 -24.33 3.03
N PRO A 207 0.64 -24.94 3.80
CA PRO A 207 1.59 -25.92 3.27
C PRO A 207 0.85 -27.19 2.83
N ILE A 208 1.32 -27.79 1.75
CA ILE A 208 0.88 -29.10 1.26
C ILE A 208 2.04 -30.11 1.33
N CYS A 209 1.82 -31.33 0.83
CA CYS A 209 2.91 -32.28 0.61
C CYS A 209 4.01 -31.66 -0.28
N ASP A 210 5.23 -32.17 -0.14
CA ASP A 210 6.40 -31.75 -0.92
C ASP A 210 6.93 -30.32 -0.63
N GLY A 211 6.39 -29.63 0.37
CA GLY A 211 6.90 -28.33 0.83
C GLY A 211 6.47 -27.13 0.00
N LEU A 212 5.59 -27.34 -0.98
CA LEU A 212 4.85 -26.28 -1.66
C LEU A 212 3.68 -25.80 -0.78
N HIS A 213 3.06 -24.70 -1.18
CA HIS A 213 1.89 -24.13 -0.50
C HIS A 213 0.77 -23.81 -1.48
N ARG A 214 -0.46 -23.98 -0.99
CA ARG A 214 -1.69 -23.63 -1.70
C ARG A 214 -2.34 -22.42 -1.05
N TRP A 215 -2.97 -21.57 -1.85
CA TRP A 215 -3.85 -20.55 -1.31
C TRP A 215 -5.23 -21.16 -1.05
N VAL A 216 -5.69 -21.04 0.19
CA VAL A 216 -7.01 -21.48 0.63
C VAL A 216 -7.72 -20.29 1.23
N ARG A 217 -9.03 -20.21 0.98
CA ARG A 217 -9.83 -19.12 1.52
C ARG A 217 -10.07 -19.30 3.02
N SER A 218 -9.86 -18.24 3.79
CA SER A 218 -10.14 -18.23 5.23
C SER A 218 -11.65 -18.27 5.47
N THR A 219 -12.19 -19.45 5.78
CA THR A 219 -13.58 -19.61 6.24
C THR A 219 -13.68 -19.41 7.74
N LYS A 220 -14.76 -18.76 8.22
CA LYS A 220 -14.89 -18.33 9.62
C LYS A 220 -14.72 -19.44 10.66
N LYS A 221 -15.12 -20.68 10.33
CA LYS A 221 -15.06 -21.84 11.24
C LYS A 221 -13.64 -22.26 11.65
N GLN A 222 -12.59 -21.83 10.95
CA GLN A 222 -11.21 -22.23 11.28
C GLN A 222 -10.47 -21.26 12.20
N ASN A 223 -11.06 -20.11 12.54
CA ASN A 223 -10.42 -19.13 13.44
C ASN A 223 -10.60 -19.43 14.94
N SER A 224 -11.57 -20.26 15.33
CA SER A 224 -11.77 -20.67 16.74
C SER A 224 -10.68 -21.59 17.27
N ASP A 225 -10.03 -22.33 16.39
CA ASP A 225 -9.21 -23.49 16.78
C ASP A 225 -7.71 -23.15 16.84
N ALA A 226 -7.31 -21.98 16.33
CA ALA A 226 -5.93 -21.49 16.36
C ALA A 226 -5.59 -20.64 17.60
N SER A 227 -6.61 -20.06 18.25
CA SER A 227 -6.49 -19.36 19.53
C SER A 227 -7.06 -20.23 20.64
N GLY A 228 -6.22 -20.70 21.57
CA GLY A 228 -6.62 -21.62 22.65
C GLY A 228 -7.58 -21.08 23.72
N ASP A 229 -8.23 -19.94 23.50
CA ASP A 229 -9.15 -19.29 24.44
C ASP A 229 -10.60 -19.81 24.28
N LYS A 230 -10.90 -20.91 24.97
CA LYS A 230 -12.28 -21.33 25.20
C LYS A 230 -12.98 -20.44 26.23
N LYS A 231 -13.52 -19.29 25.81
CA LYS A 231 -14.68 -18.62 26.42
C LYS A 231 -15.17 -17.41 25.62
N ILE A 232 -16.36 -17.53 25.01
CA ILE A 232 -17.54 -16.64 25.14
C ILE A 232 -18.66 -17.28 24.29
N ARG A 233 -19.93 -17.14 24.71
CA ARG A 233 -21.08 -17.68 23.98
C ARG A 233 -21.43 -16.78 22.79
N ASN A 234 -20.99 -17.16 21.60
CA ASN A 234 -21.34 -16.47 20.35
C ASN A 234 -22.69 -16.99 19.83
N GLY A 235 -23.79 -16.41 20.30
CA GLY A 235 -25.10 -16.51 19.65
C GLY A 235 -25.38 -15.24 18.84
N ASP A 236 -25.45 -14.11 19.55
CA ASP A 236 -25.83 -12.80 18.99
C ASP A 236 -24.73 -12.13 18.15
N LEU A 237 -23.51 -12.70 18.14
CA LEU A 237 -22.39 -12.21 17.32
C LEU A 237 -22.51 -12.67 15.85
N ASP A 238 -23.01 -13.88 15.63
CA ASP A 238 -23.06 -14.51 14.30
C ASP A 238 -24.16 -13.91 13.41
N GLU A 239 -25.27 -13.47 14.03
CA GLU A 239 -26.37 -12.78 13.34
C GLU A 239 -26.00 -11.32 12.99
N TYR A 240 -25.25 -10.64 13.86
CA TYR A 240 -24.76 -9.28 13.58
C TYR A 240 -23.70 -9.26 12.47
N GLU A 241 -22.67 -10.13 12.55
CA GLU A 241 -21.70 -10.26 11.47
C GLU A 241 -22.38 -10.55 10.13
N SER A 242 -23.46 -11.34 10.12
CA SER A 242 -24.21 -11.69 8.90
C SER A 242 -24.83 -10.48 8.19
N GLN A 243 -25.12 -9.38 8.89
CA GLN A 243 -25.65 -8.16 8.29
C GLN A 243 -24.54 -7.29 7.69
N PHE A 244 -23.43 -7.07 8.42
CA PHE A 244 -22.23 -6.37 7.91
C PHE A 244 -21.66 -7.05 6.64
N ILE A 245 -21.92 -8.35 6.49
CA ILE A 245 -21.37 -9.25 5.47
C ILE A 245 -22.43 -9.64 4.42
N GLN A 246 -23.56 -8.94 4.30
CA GLN A 246 -24.54 -9.26 3.23
C GLN A 246 -23.94 -9.13 1.81
N SER A 247 -23.02 -8.18 1.59
CA SER A 247 -22.23 -8.08 0.35
C SER A 247 -21.12 -9.13 0.23
N ASP A 248 -20.55 -9.56 1.37
CA ASP A 248 -19.49 -10.58 1.42
C ASP A 248 -20.02 -12.02 1.44
N ARG A 249 -21.30 -12.30 1.72
CA ARG A 249 -21.88 -13.64 1.52
C ARG A 249 -21.85 -14.03 0.04
N GLN A 250 -22.13 -13.09 -0.87
CA GLN A 250 -21.87 -13.31 -2.30
C GLN A 250 -20.37 -13.38 -2.62
N SER A 251 -19.52 -12.66 -1.88
CA SER A 251 -18.07 -12.81 -2.04
C SER A 251 -17.61 -14.21 -1.62
N THR A 252 -18.18 -14.85 -0.58
CA THR A 252 -17.77 -16.19 -0.11
C THR A 252 -17.91 -17.31 -1.14
N ALA A 253 -18.71 -17.11 -2.20
CA ALA A 253 -18.82 -18.02 -3.34
C ALA A 253 -17.86 -17.69 -4.50
N SER A 254 -17.20 -16.52 -4.51
CA SER A 254 -16.22 -16.16 -5.53
C SER A 254 -14.99 -17.06 -5.44
N VAL A 255 -14.69 -17.76 -6.54
CA VAL A 255 -13.38 -18.37 -6.80
C VAL A 255 -12.30 -17.29 -6.69
N GLY A 256 -11.13 -17.67 -6.18
CA GLY A 256 -9.92 -16.87 -6.21
C GLY A 256 -9.01 -17.36 -7.33
N TYR A 257 -8.39 -16.44 -8.05
CA TYR A 257 -7.54 -16.74 -9.18
C TYR A 257 -6.11 -16.29 -8.93
N ILE A 258 -5.15 -17.17 -9.19
CA ILE A 258 -3.72 -16.85 -9.13
C ILE A 258 -3.13 -16.91 -10.54
N ARG A 259 -2.23 -15.97 -10.85
CA ARG A 259 -1.44 -16.05 -12.08
C ARG A 259 -0.54 -17.29 -12.04
N VAL A 260 -0.43 -17.99 -13.16
CA VAL A 260 0.59 -19.02 -13.39
C VAL A 260 1.21 -18.81 -14.77
N ARG A 261 2.40 -19.37 -15.00
CA ARG A 261 2.93 -19.51 -16.37
C ARG A 261 2.40 -20.82 -16.95
N ASN A 262 1.76 -20.76 -18.11
CA ASN A 262 1.35 -21.95 -18.85
C ASN A 262 2.59 -22.63 -19.50
N PRO A 263 2.47 -23.82 -20.12
CA PRO A 263 3.59 -24.51 -20.76
C PRO A 263 4.28 -23.73 -21.90
N GLN A 264 3.64 -22.69 -22.44
CA GLN A 264 4.18 -21.80 -23.47
C GLN A 264 4.86 -20.55 -22.85
N GLY A 265 4.93 -20.45 -21.53
CA GLY A 265 5.52 -19.33 -20.79
C GLY A 265 4.61 -18.11 -20.60
N ARG A 266 3.38 -18.11 -21.15
CA ARG A 266 2.40 -17.02 -21.01
C ARG A 266 1.71 -17.03 -19.66
N LEU A 267 1.30 -15.85 -19.18
CA LEU A 267 0.54 -15.74 -17.93
C LEU A 267 -0.94 -16.12 -18.15
N THR A 268 -1.48 -16.99 -17.29
CA THR A 268 -2.91 -17.36 -17.23
C THR A 268 -3.43 -17.30 -15.80
N LEU A 269 -4.74 -17.15 -15.62
CA LEU A 269 -5.39 -17.22 -14.30
C LEU A 269 -5.96 -18.62 -14.07
N ASN A 270 -5.48 -19.27 -13.00
CA ASN A 270 -5.93 -20.59 -12.55
C ASN A 270 -6.55 -20.48 -11.16
N ASP A 271 -7.43 -21.41 -10.80
CA ASP A 271 -8.03 -21.44 -9.45
C ASP A 271 -6.94 -21.57 -8.38
N SER A 272 -6.95 -20.64 -7.43
CA SER A 272 -6.09 -20.60 -6.24
C SER A 272 -6.01 -21.93 -5.47
N GLU A 273 -7.11 -22.69 -5.42
CA GLU A 273 -7.16 -23.99 -4.72
C GLU A 273 -6.64 -25.15 -5.59
N SER A 274 -6.43 -24.94 -6.89
CA SER A 274 -5.80 -25.93 -7.79
C SER A 274 -4.28 -25.80 -7.86
N VAL A 275 -3.73 -24.61 -7.58
CA VAL A 275 -2.32 -24.28 -7.79
C VAL A 275 -1.49 -24.48 -6.53
N ALA A 276 -0.41 -25.26 -6.66
CA ALA A 276 0.67 -25.30 -5.69
C ALA A 276 1.74 -24.25 -6.07
N THR A 277 2.13 -23.41 -5.12
CA THR A 277 3.15 -22.36 -5.29
C THR A 277 4.29 -22.58 -4.32
N ASP A 278 5.49 -22.22 -4.75
CA ASP A 278 6.64 -22.20 -3.87
C ASP A 278 6.67 -20.92 -3.02
N PHE A 279 6.94 -21.08 -1.73
CA PHE A 279 7.06 -20.01 -0.73
C PHE A 279 8.41 -20.04 0.02
N HIS A 280 9.47 -20.39 -0.70
CA HIS A 280 10.84 -20.24 -0.24
C HIS A 280 11.50 -19.01 -0.86
N TYR A 281 12.35 -18.36 -0.08
CA TYR A 281 13.40 -17.52 -0.61
C TYR A 281 14.64 -18.38 -0.89
N ARG A 282 15.23 -18.24 -2.08
CA ARG A 282 16.50 -18.87 -2.44
C ARG A 282 17.55 -17.80 -2.72
N ILE A 283 18.71 -17.94 -2.11
CA ILE A 283 19.88 -17.09 -2.38
C ILE A 283 21.11 -17.96 -2.66
N ASN A 284 21.79 -17.67 -3.76
CA ASN A 284 23.06 -18.29 -4.10
C ASN A 284 24.18 -17.57 -3.33
N VAL A 285 24.80 -18.28 -2.38
CA VAL A 285 25.92 -17.80 -1.59
C VAL A 285 27.21 -18.28 -2.23
N VAL A 286 28.10 -17.35 -2.59
CA VAL A 286 29.46 -17.67 -3.07
C VAL A 286 30.36 -17.84 -1.85
N GLY A 287 30.83 -19.05 -1.60
CA GLY A 287 31.82 -19.35 -0.56
C GLY A 287 33.16 -19.81 -1.14
N ASN A 288 34.18 -19.92 -0.29
CA ASN A 288 35.53 -20.36 -0.69
C ASN A 288 35.57 -21.77 -1.32
N SER A 289 34.51 -22.57 -1.15
CA SER A 289 34.37 -23.92 -1.71
C SER A 289 33.38 -24.01 -2.89
N GLY A 290 32.92 -22.88 -3.44
CA GLY A 290 31.98 -22.83 -4.57
C GLY A 290 30.65 -22.12 -4.25
N THR A 291 29.69 -22.23 -5.16
CA THR A 291 28.34 -21.69 -5.02
C THR A 291 27.42 -22.66 -4.27
N SER A 292 26.87 -22.23 -3.14
CA SER A 292 25.87 -22.99 -2.36
C SER A 292 24.52 -22.28 -2.40
N GLU A 293 23.44 -23.00 -2.69
CA GLU A 293 22.08 -22.46 -2.64
C GLU A 293 21.53 -22.56 -1.21
N LEU A 294 21.22 -21.42 -0.60
CA LEU A 294 20.52 -21.35 0.68
C LEU A 294 19.01 -21.19 0.42
N VAL A 295 18.22 -22.14 0.94
CA VAL A 295 16.75 -22.15 0.83
C VAL A 295 16.14 -21.84 2.20
N MET A 296 15.35 -20.77 2.30
CA MET A 296 14.69 -20.32 3.52
C MET A 296 13.16 -20.35 3.36
N SER A 297 12.47 -21.05 4.26
CA SER A 297 11.00 -20.97 4.37
C SER A 297 10.60 -19.64 5.02
N LEU A 298 9.59 -18.99 4.43
CA LEU A 298 9.09 -17.69 4.87
C LEU A 298 7.95 -17.78 5.88
N ASP A 299 7.48 -19.00 6.19
CA ASP A 299 6.29 -19.26 7.04
C ASP A 299 6.34 -18.59 8.41
N ARG A 300 7.53 -18.54 9.03
CA ARG A 300 7.71 -17.89 10.34
C ARG A 300 7.82 -16.38 10.24
N ILE A 301 8.34 -15.86 9.13
CA ILE A 301 8.67 -14.44 8.96
C ILE A 301 7.42 -13.68 8.48
N HIS A 302 6.61 -14.28 7.62
CA HIS A 302 5.33 -13.76 7.14
C HIS A 302 4.33 -13.44 8.26
N ASN A 303 4.41 -14.15 9.39
CA ASN A 303 3.52 -13.95 10.53
C ASN A 303 4.08 -12.99 11.59
N LEU A 304 5.25 -12.39 11.34
CA LEU A 304 5.80 -11.33 12.21
C LEU A 304 5.09 -9.99 11.98
N PRO A 305 5.15 -9.06 12.96
CA PRO A 305 4.75 -7.67 12.74
C PRO A 305 5.50 -7.06 11.54
N PHE A 306 4.85 -6.19 10.77
CA PHE A 306 5.44 -5.55 9.59
C PHE A 306 6.81 -4.88 9.83
N PRO A 307 7.08 -4.16 10.95
CA PRO A 307 8.42 -3.65 11.23
C PRO A 307 9.49 -4.75 11.27
N SER A 308 9.17 -5.93 11.82
CA SER A 308 10.08 -7.08 11.88
C SER A 308 10.26 -7.75 10.51
N LYS A 309 9.22 -7.79 9.67
CA LYS A 309 9.34 -8.21 8.26
C LYS A 309 10.32 -7.31 7.51
N ILE A 310 10.16 -5.99 7.65
CA ILE A 310 11.00 -4.99 7.00
C ILE A 310 12.46 -5.10 7.47
N ARG A 311 12.71 -5.34 8.77
CA ARG A 311 14.08 -5.61 9.28
C ARG A 311 14.74 -6.74 8.49
N TRP A 312 14.07 -7.90 8.45
CA TRP A 312 14.60 -9.08 7.81
C TRP A 312 14.77 -8.89 6.30
N PHE A 313 13.77 -8.29 5.64
CA PHE A 313 13.81 -7.98 4.21
C PHE A 313 14.97 -7.05 3.83
N SER A 314 15.20 -5.97 4.60
CA SER A 314 16.33 -5.05 4.41
C SER A 314 17.68 -5.78 4.56
N THR A 315 17.83 -6.61 5.60
CA THR A 315 19.03 -7.45 5.79
C THR A 315 19.27 -8.41 4.62
N GLU A 316 18.24 -9.06 4.07
CA GLU A 316 18.40 -9.96 2.92
C GLU A 316 18.61 -9.21 1.59
N LEU A 317 17.99 -8.04 1.39
CA LEU A 317 18.30 -7.13 0.28
C LEU A 317 19.76 -6.70 0.32
N HIS A 318 20.28 -6.39 1.51
CA HIS A 318 21.67 -5.96 1.66
C HIS A 318 22.69 -7.03 1.28
N ARG A 319 22.34 -8.33 1.36
CA ARG A 319 23.15 -9.43 0.84
C ARG A 319 23.14 -9.56 -0.69
N LEU A 320 22.24 -8.88 -1.39
CA LEU A 320 22.20 -8.85 -2.85
C LEU A 320 23.15 -7.80 -3.44
N TRP A 321 23.58 -6.80 -2.66
CA TRP A 321 24.52 -5.77 -3.11
C TRP A 321 25.89 -6.34 -3.42
N LEU A 322 26.48 -5.89 -4.53
CA LEU A 322 27.92 -6.02 -4.75
C LEU A 322 28.68 -4.94 -3.94
N PRO A 323 29.86 -5.26 -3.38
CA PRO A 323 30.72 -4.28 -2.72
C PRO A 323 31.08 -3.11 -3.65
N TRP A 324 31.30 -1.92 -3.08
CA TRP A 324 31.60 -0.70 -3.86
C TRP A 324 32.85 -0.85 -4.74
N GLU A 325 33.81 -1.64 -4.26
CA GLU A 325 35.08 -1.99 -4.90
C GLU A 325 34.87 -2.82 -6.17
N SER A 326 33.71 -3.48 -6.32
CA SER A 326 33.30 -4.21 -7.52
C SER A 326 32.76 -3.29 -8.63
N GLY A 327 32.76 -1.97 -8.41
CA GLY A 327 32.33 -0.95 -9.37
C GLY A 327 30.89 -0.47 -9.18
N HIS A 328 30.55 0.59 -9.91
CA HIS A 328 29.24 1.25 -9.88
C HIS A 328 28.79 1.57 -11.32
N VAL A 329 27.47 1.66 -11.53
CA VAL A 329 26.91 2.11 -12.80
C VAL A 329 26.85 3.64 -12.81
N ARG A 330 27.37 4.27 -13.87
CA ARG A 330 27.22 5.71 -14.11
C ARG A 330 26.12 5.93 -15.14
N ILE A 331 25.13 6.74 -14.80
CA ILE A 331 23.95 7.07 -15.59
C ILE A 331 24.01 8.58 -15.85
N VAL A 332 24.33 8.98 -17.09
CA VAL A 332 24.36 10.40 -17.49
C VAL A 332 23.19 10.64 -18.42
N VAL A 333 22.26 11.50 -18.02
CA VAL A 333 20.98 11.71 -18.72
C VAL A 333 20.68 13.19 -18.86
N ARG A 334 20.01 13.58 -19.94
CA ARG A 334 19.50 14.95 -20.08
C ARG A 334 18.11 15.06 -19.44
N ARG A 335 17.83 16.17 -18.77
CA ARG A 335 16.58 16.38 -18.03
C ARG A 335 15.34 16.38 -18.93
N ASP A 336 15.48 16.92 -20.15
CA ASP A 336 14.46 16.99 -21.19
C ASP A 336 14.23 15.67 -21.95
N GLN A 337 15.11 14.68 -21.77
CA GLN A 337 15.07 13.36 -22.43
C GLN A 337 15.29 12.23 -21.41
N ILE A 338 14.81 12.44 -20.17
CA ILE A 338 15.12 11.58 -19.03
C ILE A 338 14.67 10.13 -19.23
N VAL A 339 13.53 9.90 -19.91
CA VAL A 339 13.03 8.55 -20.18
C VAL A 339 13.88 7.88 -21.25
N GLU A 340 14.15 8.57 -22.35
CA GLU A 340 14.84 8.07 -23.53
C GLU A 340 16.30 7.73 -23.22
N ASP A 341 17.02 8.65 -22.57
CA ASP A 341 18.42 8.45 -22.18
C ASP A 341 18.53 7.33 -21.12
N SER A 342 17.64 7.32 -20.11
CA SER A 342 17.62 6.26 -19.09
C SER A 342 17.27 4.89 -19.70
N PHE A 343 16.31 4.83 -20.62
CA PHE A 343 15.91 3.59 -21.30
C PHE A 343 17.06 3.03 -22.12
N ALA A 344 17.75 3.87 -22.91
CA ALA A 344 18.91 3.48 -23.69
C ALA A 344 20.05 2.92 -22.82
N ILE A 345 20.33 3.54 -21.67
CA ILE A 345 21.38 3.08 -20.74
C ILE A 345 20.97 1.78 -20.03
N LEU A 346 19.78 1.73 -19.44
CA LEU A 346 19.34 0.59 -18.62
C LEU A 346 19.12 -0.69 -19.44
N LYS A 347 18.73 -0.55 -20.72
CA LYS A 347 18.53 -1.66 -21.65
C LYS A 347 19.81 -2.48 -21.91
N GLU A 348 20.97 -1.85 -21.86
CA GLU A 348 22.27 -2.48 -22.12
C GLU A 348 22.96 -3.01 -20.84
N LEU A 349 22.33 -2.88 -19.67
CA LEU A 349 22.90 -3.36 -18.40
C LEU A 349 22.90 -4.88 -18.29
N LYS A 350 24.03 -5.41 -17.81
CA LYS A 350 24.17 -6.83 -17.45
C LYS A 350 23.59 -7.09 -16.06
N MET A 351 23.12 -8.31 -15.83
CA MET A 351 22.47 -8.72 -14.57
C MET A 351 23.24 -8.38 -13.29
N TYR A 352 24.57 -8.45 -13.28
CA TYR A 352 25.37 -8.07 -12.11
C TYR A 352 25.38 -6.56 -11.84
N GLN A 353 25.17 -5.72 -12.85
CA GLN A 353 25.14 -4.26 -12.74
C GLN A 353 23.85 -3.74 -12.10
N LEU A 354 22.78 -4.53 -12.14
CA LEU A 354 21.56 -4.28 -11.36
C LEU A 354 21.87 -4.28 -9.85
N ARG A 355 22.81 -5.14 -9.43
CA ARG A 355 23.31 -5.29 -8.06
C ARG A 355 24.47 -4.36 -7.69
N GLN A 356 24.90 -3.48 -8.61
CA GLN A 356 25.83 -2.39 -8.30
C GLN A 356 25.04 -1.13 -7.94
N ARG A 357 25.61 -0.25 -7.10
CA ARG A 357 25.03 1.08 -6.84
C ARG A 357 25.03 1.92 -8.12
N TRP A 358 23.99 2.73 -8.32
CA TRP A 358 23.87 3.62 -9.48
C TRP A 358 24.20 5.06 -9.08
N ARG A 359 25.03 5.73 -9.88
CA ARG A 359 25.30 7.18 -9.79
C ARG A 359 24.67 7.87 -10.98
N VAL A 360 23.75 8.81 -10.69
CA VAL A 360 23.07 9.60 -11.72
C VAL A 360 23.69 10.99 -11.79
N GLU A 361 23.84 11.50 -13.01
CA GLU A 361 24.30 12.85 -13.31
C GLU A 361 23.39 13.45 -14.39
N PHE A 362 22.87 14.66 -14.17
CA PHE A 362 22.16 15.41 -15.22
C PHE A 362 23.17 16.11 -16.13
N ALA A 363 23.09 15.87 -17.44
CA ALA A 363 24.05 16.36 -18.40
C ALA A 363 24.03 17.89 -18.50
N GLY A 364 25.16 18.53 -18.22
CA GLY A 364 25.29 20.00 -18.21
C GLY A 364 24.94 20.66 -16.86
N GLU A 365 24.44 19.90 -15.89
CA GLU A 365 24.15 20.40 -14.54
C GLU A 365 25.30 19.99 -13.58
N PRO A 366 25.83 20.91 -12.75
CA PRO A 366 26.85 20.57 -11.77
C PRO A 366 26.25 19.67 -10.68
N ALA A 367 26.68 18.41 -10.62
CA ALA A 367 26.23 17.42 -9.64
C ALA A 367 26.78 17.69 -8.22
N LEU A 368 26.33 18.78 -7.59
CA LEU A 368 26.74 19.21 -6.25
C LEU A 368 26.32 18.21 -5.15
N ASP A 369 25.24 17.44 -5.35
CA ASP A 369 24.57 16.64 -4.32
C ASP A 369 24.22 15.21 -4.82
N ALA A 370 25.25 14.39 -5.06
CA ALA A 370 25.21 13.17 -5.88
C ALA A 370 24.09 12.12 -5.62
N GLY A 371 23.51 12.04 -4.42
CA GLY A 371 22.37 11.16 -4.13
C GLY A 371 21.05 11.88 -3.88
N GLY A 372 21.05 13.21 -3.82
CA GLY A 372 19.86 14.01 -4.14
C GLY A 372 19.43 13.76 -5.58
N VAL A 373 20.41 13.82 -6.49
CA VAL A 373 20.23 13.56 -7.93
C VAL A 373 19.62 12.16 -8.20
N LEU A 374 19.99 11.11 -7.46
CA LEU A 374 19.38 9.78 -7.62
C LEU A 374 17.88 9.77 -7.24
N ARG A 375 17.50 10.48 -6.16
CA ARG A 375 16.09 10.59 -5.73
C ARG A 375 15.26 11.45 -6.66
N GLU A 376 15.82 12.58 -7.09
CA GLU A 376 15.24 13.43 -8.12
C GLU A 376 15.01 12.64 -9.41
N TRP A 377 16.03 11.93 -9.89
CA TRP A 377 15.95 11.09 -11.08
C TRP A 377 14.85 10.05 -10.98
N PHE A 378 14.77 9.29 -9.88
CA PHE A 378 13.65 8.38 -9.67
C PHE A 378 12.30 9.12 -9.67
N THR A 379 12.20 10.25 -8.97
CA THR A 379 10.94 11.00 -8.83
C THR A 379 10.42 11.50 -10.19
N VAL A 380 11.30 12.14 -10.97
CA VAL A 380 10.97 12.65 -12.31
C VAL A 380 10.73 11.49 -13.28
N LEU A 381 11.59 10.47 -13.28
CA LEU A 381 11.47 9.34 -14.21
C LEU A 381 10.21 8.51 -13.95
N PHE A 382 9.80 8.30 -12.69
CA PHE A 382 8.53 7.65 -12.37
C PHE A 382 7.33 8.50 -12.78
N GLY A 383 7.37 9.82 -12.56
CA GLY A 383 6.34 10.75 -13.02
C GLY A 383 6.15 10.70 -14.53
N GLU A 384 7.24 10.69 -15.29
CA GLU A 384 7.22 10.56 -16.75
C GLU A 384 6.77 9.17 -17.21
N ILE A 385 7.44 8.08 -16.82
CA ILE A 385 7.18 6.75 -17.41
C ILE A 385 5.79 6.19 -17.09
N PHE A 386 5.18 6.61 -15.97
CA PHE A 386 3.80 6.25 -15.62
C PHE A 386 2.74 7.23 -16.14
N ASP A 387 3.13 8.39 -16.68
CA ASP A 387 2.18 9.35 -17.26
C ASP A 387 1.29 8.66 -18.31
N PRO A 388 -0.05 8.68 -18.14
CA PRO A 388 -0.97 8.05 -19.09
C PRO A 388 -0.76 8.54 -20.53
N ARG A 389 -0.35 9.80 -20.72
CA ARG A 389 -0.07 10.41 -22.03
C ARG A 389 1.04 9.69 -22.79
N ARG A 390 1.90 8.91 -22.14
CA ARG A 390 2.89 8.05 -22.82
C ARG A 390 2.28 6.76 -23.38
N GLY A 391 1.07 6.39 -22.98
CA GLY A 391 0.33 5.23 -23.49
C GLY A 391 0.76 3.88 -22.93
N LEU A 392 1.67 3.84 -21.94
CA LEU A 392 2.13 2.61 -21.28
C LEU A 392 1.25 2.23 -20.09
N PHE A 393 0.90 3.20 -19.26
CA PHE A 393 0.03 3.02 -18.10
C PHE A 393 -1.24 3.86 -18.28
N THR A 394 -2.23 3.63 -17.42
CA THR A 394 -3.49 4.38 -17.34
C THR A 394 -3.93 4.47 -15.89
N PHE A 395 -4.84 5.38 -15.56
CA PHE A 395 -5.49 5.38 -14.26
C PHE A 395 -6.59 4.31 -14.17
N THR A 396 -6.85 3.85 -12.95
CA THR A 396 -8.03 3.07 -12.58
C THR A 396 -9.29 3.94 -12.58
N ASN A 397 -10.43 3.37 -12.98
CA ASN A 397 -11.71 4.08 -13.02
C ASN A 397 -12.38 4.05 -11.63
N GLY A 398 -12.07 5.04 -10.78
CA GLY A 398 -12.63 5.18 -9.44
C GLY A 398 -12.22 6.49 -8.75
N GLU A 399 -12.61 6.64 -7.48
CA GLU A 399 -12.37 7.86 -6.68
C GLU A 399 -10.88 8.21 -6.53
N ASP A 400 -10.04 7.23 -6.20
CA ASP A 400 -8.58 7.39 -6.09
C ASP A 400 -7.86 6.83 -7.33
N PRO A 401 -7.22 7.66 -8.17
CA PRO A 401 -6.55 7.20 -9.39
C PRO A 401 -5.23 6.46 -9.06
N HIS A 402 -5.22 5.15 -9.27
CA HIS A 402 -4.03 4.31 -9.19
C HIS A 402 -3.57 3.90 -10.60
N TYR A 403 -2.30 3.56 -10.77
CA TYR A 403 -1.77 3.14 -12.06
C TYR A 403 -2.06 1.66 -12.38
N TRP A 404 -2.57 1.44 -13.58
CA TRP A 404 -2.75 0.13 -14.23
C TRP A 404 -2.03 0.09 -15.57
N ILE A 405 -1.78 -1.11 -16.10
CA ILE A 405 -1.18 -1.28 -17.43
C ILE A 405 -2.18 -0.89 -18.51
N ASN A 406 -1.76 -0.07 -19.47
CA ASN A 406 -2.59 0.24 -20.64
C ASN A 406 -2.66 -0.99 -21.57
N THR A 407 -3.87 -1.53 -21.71
CA THR A 407 -4.17 -2.66 -22.62
C THR A 407 -3.87 -2.32 -24.08
N HIS A 408 -3.92 -1.03 -24.45
CA HIS A 408 -3.67 -0.50 -25.79
C HIS A 408 -2.21 -0.07 -26.05
N SER A 409 -1.27 -0.34 -25.13
CA SER A 409 0.14 0.05 -25.27
C SER A 409 0.81 -0.43 -26.58
N ASN A 410 0.31 -1.51 -27.19
CA ASN A 410 0.75 -2.01 -28.49
C ASN A 410 0.32 -1.14 -29.69
N GLU A 411 -0.61 -0.20 -29.51
CA GLU A 411 -1.09 0.73 -30.56
C GLU A 411 -0.21 1.98 -30.68
N PHE A 412 0.51 2.37 -29.62
CA PHE A 412 1.34 3.58 -29.52
C PHE A 412 2.85 3.34 -29.78
N TYR A 413 3.27 2.07 -29.80
CA TYR A 413 4.66 1.62 -29.92
C TYR A 413 4.72 0.37 -30.79
N SER A 414 5.89 -0.03 -31.30
CA SER A 414 6.02 -1.34 -31.95
C SER A 414 5.80 -2.51 -30.95
N ALA A 415 5.40 -3.68 -31.44
CA ALA A 415 4.98 -4.82 -30.62
C ALA A 415 6.08 -5.38 -29.68
N GLN A 416 7.37 -5.10 -29.97
CA GLN A 416 8.47 -5.46 -29.07
C GLN A 416 8.85 -4.30 -28.13
N GLU A 417 8.60 -3.06 -28.55
CA GLU A 417 9.06 -1.85 -27.87
C GLU A 417 8.25 -1.53 -26.62
N HIS A 418 6.91 -1.61 -26.66
CA HIS A 418 6.13 -1.44 -25.41
C HIS A 418 6.54 -2.47 -24.35
N LEU A 419 6.82 -3.72 -24.75
CA LEU A 419 7.32 -4.76 -23.85
C LEU A 419 8.73 -4.44 -23.30
N GLN A 420 9.60 -3.78 -24.08
CA GLN A 420 10.88 -3.28 -23.57
C GLN A 420 10.66 -2.15 -22.55
N TYR A 421 9.70 -1.23 -22.78
CA TYR A 421 9.32 -0.22 -21.79
C TYR A 421 8.72 -0.82 -20.50
N PHE A 422 7.93 -1.90 -20.59
CA PHE A 422 7.46 -2.61 -19.38
C PHE A 422 8.60 -3.31 -18.64
N LYS A 423 9.58 -3.90 -19.33
CA LYS A 423 10.82 -4.40 -18.70
C LYS A 423 11.57 -3.27 -17.98
N PHE A 424 11.73 -2.13 -18.64
CA PHE A 424 12.37 -0.94 -18.06
C PHE A 424 11.63 -0.47 -16.80
N ALA A 425 10.31 -0.31 -16.84
CA ALA A 425 9.50 0.04 -15.67
C ALA A 425 9.60 -0.99 -14.54
N GLY A 426 9.60 -2.29 -14.86
CA GLY A 426 9.78 -3.36 -13.88
C GLY A 426 11.15 -3.33 -13.21
N MET A 427 12.21 -3.10 -14.00
CA MET A 427 13.58 -2.92 -13.50
C MET A 427 13.69 -1.68 -12.61
N LEU A 428 13.07 -0.55 -12.98
CA LEU A 428 13.06 0.66 -12.17
C LEU A 428 12.38 0.44 -10.80
N VAL A 429 11.21 -0.20 -10.78
CA VAL A 429 10.50 -0.53 -9.53
C VAL A 429 11.34 -1.48 -8.67
N GLY A 430 11.92 -2.53 -9.26
CA GLY A 430 12.82 -3.44 -8.55
C GLY A 430 14.05 -2.72 -8.00
N LYS A 431 14.64 -1.82 -8.76
CA LYS A 431 15.80 -1.04 -8.33
C LYS A 431 15.46 -0.06 -7.21
N ALA A 432 14.32 0.61 -7.28
CA ALA A 432 13.87 1.51 -6.22
C ALA A 432 13.65 0.75 -4.90
N ILE A 433 13.02 -0.44 -4.95
CA ILE A 433 12.88 -1.33 -3.79
C ILE A 433 14.26 -1.76 -3.25
N MET A 434 15.19 -2.15 -4.13
CA MET A 434 16.55 -2.58 -3.73
C MET A 434 17.36 -1.44 -3.10
N GLU A 435 17.31 -0.24 -3.67
CA GLU A 435 17.92 1.00 -3.14
C GLU A 435 17.14 1.59 -1.95
N GLU A 436 16.07 0.92 -1.51
CA GLU A 436 15.20 1.31 -0.39
C GLU A 436 14.58 2.72 -0.51
N GLN A 437 14.36 3.16 -1.76
CA GLN A 437 13.70 4.41 -2.12
C GLN A 437 12.18 4.23 -2.19
N VAL A 438 11.47 5.27 -1.77
CA VAL A 438 10.00 5.34 -1.82
C VAL A 438 9.53 5.95 -3.16
N LEU A 439 8.50 5.35 -3.73
CA LEU A 439 7.92 5.70 -5.03
C LEU A 439 6.91 6.85 -4.91
N PRO A 440 6.87 7.76 -5.90
CA PRO A 440 5.85 8.82 -5.97
C PRO A 440 4.52 8.34 -6.62
N ILE A 441 4.42 7.06 -6.98
CA ILE A 441 3.29 6.47 -7.69
C ILE A 441 2.57 5.41 -6.84
N HIS A 442 1.29 5.18 -7.09
CA HIS A 442 0.52 4.10 -6.49
C HIS A 442 0.05 3.13 -7.58
N LEU A 443 0.34 1.83 -7.43
CA LEU A 443 -0.12 0.80 -8.35
C LEU A 443 -1.49 0.27 -7.91
N ALA A 444 -2.37 -0.07 -8.86
CA ALA A 444 -3.68 -0.62 -8.55
C ALA A 444 -3.57 -1.92 -7.71
N LEU A 445 -4.52 -2.15 -6.80
CA LEU A 445 -4.53 -3.32 -5.91
C LEU A 445 -4.38 -4.68 -6.65
N PRO A 446 -5.03 -4.93 -7.81
CA PRO A 446 -4.80 -6.15 -8.58
C PRO A 446 -3.36 -6.27 -9.09
N PHE A 447 -2.67 -5.16 -9.34
CA PHE A 447 -1.27 -5.14 -9.80
C PHE A 447 -0.32 -5.57 -8.66
N LEU A 448 -0.55 -5.07 -7.45
CA LEU A 448 0.18 -5.48 -6.25
C LEU A 448 -0.01 -6.99 -5.96
N LYS A 449 -1.23 -7.52 -6.14
CA LYS A 449 -1.50 -8.98 -6.08
C LYS A 449 -0.78 -9.74 -7.21
N HIS A 450 -0.70 -9.17 -8.40
CA HIS A 450 0.09 -9.68 -9.54
C HIS A 450 1.61 -9.57 -9.36
N ILE A 451 2.12 -8.78 -8.42
CA ILE A 451 3.51 -8.87 -7.98
C ILE A 451 3.61 -10.04 -6.98
N LEU A 452 2.79 -10.06 -5.94
CA LEU A 452 2.99 -11.01 -4.82
C LEU A 452 2.60 -12.47 -5.10
N GLY A 453 1.73 -12.73 -6.06
CA GLY A 453 1.21 -14.10 -6.27
C GLY A 453 0.19 -14.46 -5.22
N ILE A 454 -0.72 -13.52 -4.97
CA ILE A 454 -1.86 -13.63 -4.05
C ILE A 454 -3.13 -13.75 -4.92
N PRO A 455 -4.16 -14.51 -4.50
CA PRO A 455 -5.40 -14.64 -5.25
C PRO A 455 -6.12 -13.30 -5.49
N ILE A 456 -6.54 -13.12 -6.74
CA ILE A 456 -7.42 -12.05 -7.21
C ILE A 456 -8.82 -12.65 -7.37
N SER A 457 -9.82 -12.01 -6.79
CA SER A 457 -11.22 -12.44 -6.78
C SER A 457 -12.08 -11.43 -7.54
N PHE A 458 -13.31 -11.80 -7.90
CA PHE A 458 -14.23 -10.90 -8.60
C PHE A 458 -14.42 -9.55 -7.87
N SER A 459 -14.39 -9.58 -6.54
CA SER A 459 -14.49 -8.41 -5.67
C SER A 459 -13.32 -7.42 -5.77
N ASP A 460 -12.21 -7.81 -6.40
CA ASP A 460 -11.07 -6.92 -6.63
C ASP A 460 -11.28 -6.01 -7.86
N LEU A 461 -12.28 -6.31 -8.71
CA LEU A 461 -12.62 -5.55 -9.92
C LEU A 461 -12.99 -4.09 -9.62
N GLN A 462 -13.59 -3.81 -8.46
CA GLN A 462 -13.88 -2.46 -7.96
C GLN A 462 -12.62 -1.58 -7.73
N PHE A 463 -11.44 -2.19 -7.61
CA PHE A 463 -10.16 -1.46 -7.48
C PHE A 463 -9.46 -1.26 -8.83
N LEU A 464 -10.06 -1.75 -9.92
CA LEU A 464 -9.68 -1.46 -11.29
C LEU A 464 -10.70 -0.53 -11.94
N ASP A 465 -11.99 -0.83 -11.80
CA ASP A 465 -13.12 -0.06 -12.30
C ASP A 465 -14.39 -0.27 -11.44
N ASP A 466 -14.85 0.78 -10.75
CA ASP A 466 -16.08 0.76 -9.93
C ASP A 466 -17.35 0.59 -10.76
N GLN A 467 -17.43 1.27 -11.90
CA GLN A 467 -18.61 1.29 -12.74
C GLN A 467 -18.80 -0.08 -13.38
N PHE A 468 -17.73 -0.64 -13.92
CA PHE A 468 -17.72 -1.97 -14.50
C PHE A 468 -18.00 -3.06 -13.47
N HIS A 469 -17.42 -3.01 -12.26
CA HIS A 469 -17.79 -3.94 -11.19
C HIS A 469 -19.28 -3.82 -10.81
N ARG A 470 -19.86 -2.62 -10.76
CA ARG A 470 -21.31 -2.44 -10.54
C ARG A 470 -22.16 -3.03 -11.67
N SER A 471 -21.80 -2.80 -12.93
CA SER A 471 -22.50 -3.38 -14.09
C SER A 471 -22.42 -4.90 -14.10
N ALA A 472 -21.24 -5.48 -13.85
CA ALA A 472 -21.04 -6.92 -13.79
C ALA A 472 -21.78 -7.57 -12.60
N ARG A 473 -21.91 -6.85 -11.47
CA ARG A 473 -22.78 -7.24 -10.35
C ARG A 473 -24.27 -7.16 -10.67
N MET A 474 -24.70 -6.18 -11.47
CA MET A 474 -26.08 -6.09 -11.95
C MET A 474 -26.41 -7.28 -12.85
N ILE A 475 -25.59 -7.58 -13.86
CA ILE A 475 -25.73 -8.76 -14.74
C ILE A 475 -25.81 -10.07 -13.94
N GLN A 476 -25.01 -10.21 -12.87
CA GLN A 476 -25.07 -11.37 -11.98
C GLN A 476 -26.44 -11.53 -11.29
N GLN A 477 -27.09 -10.42 -10.95
CA GLN A 477 -28.34 -10.36 -10.17
C GLN A 477 -29.60 -10.26 -11.04
N THR A 478 -29.48 -9.88 -12.32
CA THR A 478 -30.58 -9.86 -13.28
C THR A 478 -31.01 -11.29 -13.64
N ASP A 479 -32.30 -11.60 -13.53
CA ASP A 479 -32.84 -12.92 -13.90
C ASP A 479 -33.01 -13.05 -15.42
N ASP A 480 -33.67 -12.07 -16.06
CA ASP A 480 -33.80 -11.93 -17.53
C ASP A 480 -32.59 -11.17 -18.11
N VAL A 481 -31.47 -11.88 -18.26
CA VAL A 481 -30.22 -11.30 -18.79
C VAL A 481 -30.24 -11.19 -20.31
N GLU A 482 -31.04 -12.03 -20.97
CA GLU A 482 -31.29 -12.06 -22.41
C GLU A 482 -31.82 -10.72 -22.92
N SER A 483 -32.67 -10.04 -22.13
CA SER A 483 -33.17 -8.68 -22.42
C SER A 483 -32.09 -7.60 -22.58
N LEU A 484 -30.85 -7.87 -22.14
CA LEU A 484 -29.71 -6.96 -22.27
C LEU A 484 -28.97 -7.09 -23.62
N TYR A 485 -29.30 -8.10 -24.44
CA TYR A 485 -28.67 -8.37 -25.75
C TYR A 485 -27.13 -8.39 -25.69
N LEU A 486 -26.58 -9.04 -24.66
CA LEU A 486 -25.14 -9.21 -24.49
C LEU A 486 -24.65 -10.45 -25.25
N ASP A 487 -23.47 -10.36 -25.83
CA ASP A 487 -22.74 -11.46 -26.45
C ASP A 487 -21.42 -11.75 -25.68
N PHE A 488 -20.67 -12.77 -26.07
CA PHE A 488 -19.37 -13.09 -25.46
C PHE A 488 -18.24 -12.24 -26.04
N THR A 489 -18.40 -10.91 -26.06
CA THR A 489 -17.37 -9.98 -26.55
C THR A 489 -17.04 -8.83 -25.58
N VAL A 490 -15.92 -8.14 -25.87
CA VAL A 490 -15.50 -6.91 -25.19
C VAL A 490 -15.07 -5.89 -26.23
N THR A 491 -15.71 -4.72 -26.20
CA THR A 491 -15.29 -3.56 -27.01
C THR A 491 -14.07 -2.90 -26.37
N ARG A 492 -12.98 -2.80 -27.14
CA ARG A 492 -11.75 -2.11 -26.76
C ARG A 492 -11.67 -0.76 -27.45
N SER A 493 -11.72 0.34 -26.70
CA SER A 493 -11.58 1.71 -27.19
C SER A 493 -10.40 2.42 -26.52
N ILE A 494 -9.62 3.17 -27.29
CA ILE A 494 -8.59 4.06 -26.75
C ILE A 494 -9.27 5.27 -26.09
N ASP A 495 -8.75 5.72 -24.96
CA ASP A 495 -9.21 6.94 -24.28
C ASP A 495 -9.09 8.18 -25.22
N PRO A 496 -10.14 9.03 -25.33
CA PRO A 496 -10.11 10.25 -26.15
C PRO A 496 -8.91 11.16 -25.89
N ILE A 497 -8.47 11.32 -24.64
CA ILE A 497 -7.31 12.15 -24.29
C ILE A 497 -6.02 11.57 -24.88
N LEU A 498 -5.92 10.24 -24.96
CA LEU A 498 -4.79 9.57 -25.61
C LEU A 498 -4.87 9.67 -27.13
N LEU A 499 -6.07 9.61 -27.72
CA LEU A 499 -6.28 9.86 -29.15
C LEU A 499 -5.82 11.26 -29.57
N GLU A 500 -6.17 12.29 -28.80
CA GLU A 500 -5.74 13.68 -29.05
C GLU A 500 -4.22 13.83 -28.90
N THR A 501 -3.67 13.45 -27.74
CA THR A 501 -2.24 13.65 -27.39
C THR A 501 -1.26 12.80 -28.22
N ASN A 502 -1.70 11.67 -28.76
CA ASN A 502 -0.85 10.74 -29.52
C ASN A 502 -1.36 10.46 -30.95
N SER A 503 -2.15 11.36 -31.53
CA SER A 503 -2.73 11.24 -32.88
C SER A 503 -1.74 10.82 -33.98
N GLN A 504 -0.46 11.20 -33.88
CA GLN A 504 0.61 10.82 -34.82
C GLN A 504 1.24 9.43 -34.58
N ARG A 505 1.04 8.84 -33.39
CA ARG A 505 1.69 7.59 -32.95
C ARG A 505 0.74 6.38 -32.95
N ILE A 506 -0.56 6.62 -32.97
CA ILE A 506 -1.60 5.58 -32.88
C ILE A 506 -1.79 4.92 -34.25
N LYS A 507 -1.64 3.59 -34.30
CA LYS A 507 -1.83 2.80 -35.52
C LYS A 507 -3.30 2.60 -35.89
N LYS A 508 -4.18 2.54 -34.89
CA LYS A 508 -5.62 2.28 -35.05
C LYS A 508 -6.41 3.05 -33.99
N SER A 509 -7.23 3.99 -34.44
CA SER A 509 -8.18 4.76 -33.62
C SER A 509 -9.46 3.97 -33.29
N ASP A 510 -9.89 3.11 -34.22
CA ASP A 510 -11.25 2.57 -34.21
C ASP A 510 -11.43 1.50 -33.13
N PRO A 511 -12.55 1.51 -32.39
CA PRO A 511 -12.87 0.48 -31.42
C PRO A 511 -12.75 -0.93 -32.00
N CYS A 512 -12.12 -1.83 -31.25
CA CYS A 512 -11.90 -3.21 -31.67
C CYS A 512 -12.66 -4.17 -30.76
N ILE A 513 -13.49 -5.03 -31.35
CA ILE A 513 -14.19 -6.09 -30.63
C ILE A 513 -13.22 -7.25 -30.39
N TYR A 514 -13.09 -7.68 -29.15
CA TYR A 514 -12.38 -8.89 -28.72
C TYR A 514 -13.41 -9.97 -28.35
N GLU A 515 -13.30 -11.17 -28.91
CA GLU A 515 -14.19 -12.28 -28.56
C GLU A 515 -13.63 -13.07 -27.37
N LEU A 516 -14.41 -13.23 -26.31
CA LEU A 516 -14.02 -13.94 -25.08
C LEU A 516 -13.94 -15.46 -25.28
N VAL A 517 -14.70 -15.97 -26.25
CA VAL A 517 -14.67 -17.35 -26.76
C VAL A 517 -14.59 -17.32 -28.28
N GLN A 518 -14.30 -18.46 -28.92
CA GLN A 518 -14.41 -18.59 -30.37
C GLN A 518 -15.86 -18.37 -30.81
N ASN A 519 -16.07 -17.53 -31.83
CA ASN A 519 -17.38 -17.09 -32.33
C ASN A 519 -18.20 -16.36 -31.24
N GLY A 520 -17.54 -15.54 -30.41
CA GLY A 520 -18.17 -14.90 -29.25
C GLY A 520 -19.35 -13.98 -29.60
N ARG A 521 -19.36 -13.40 -30.82
CA ARG A 521 -20.47 -12.59 -31.37
C ARG A 521 -21.74 -13.38 -31.70
N GLU A 522 -21.61 -14.68 -31.88
CA GLU A 522 -22.71 -15.59 -32.25
C GLU A 522 -23.26 -16.34 -31.02
N LYS A 523 -22.70 -16.07 -29.83
CA LYS A 523 -23.08 -16.68 -28.56
C LYS A 523 -23.72 -15.62 -27.66
N ASP A 524 -25.04 -15.62 -27.61
CA ASP A 524 -25.80 -14.77 -26.69
C ASP A 524 -25.55 -15.14 -25.22
N VAL A 525 -25.59 -14.15 -24.33
CA VAL A 525 -25.55 -14.35 -22.89
C VAL A 525 -26.95 -14.71 -22.39
N THR A 526 -27.07 -15.88 -21.76
CA THR A 526 -28.32 -16.44 -21.23
C THR A 526 -28.24 -16.64 -19.72
N ALA A 527 -29.37 -16.84 -19.05
CA ALA A 527 -29.43 -17.10 -17.62
C ALA A 527 -28.59 -18.33 -17.21
N GLU A 528 -28.44 -19.31 -18.11
CA GLU A 528 -27.60 -20.51 -17.92
C GLU A 528 -26.10 -20.19 -18.03
N ASN A 529 -25.70 -19.38 -19.02
CA ASN A 529 -24.29 -19.14 -19.34
C ASN A 529 -23.70 -17.84 -18.74
N LYS A 530 -24.51 -16.96 -18.12
CA LYS A 530 -24.07 -15.66 -17.58
C LYS A 530 -22.90 -15.75 -16.60
N HIS A 531 -22.77 -16.86 -15.88
CA HIS A 531 -21.64 -17.09 -14.97
C HIS A 531 -20.32 -17.36 -15.73
N GLU A 532 -20.37 -18.06 -16.87
CA GLU A 532 -19.23 -18.26 -17.77
C GLU A 532 -18.80 -16.92 -18.38
N TYR A 533 -19.77 -16.15 -18.88
CA TYR A 533 -19.53 -14.80 -19.43
C TYR A 533 -18.83 -13.90 -18.40
N LEU A 534 -19.38 -13.77 -17.18
CA LEU A 534 -18.81 -12.93 -16.13
C LEU A 534 -17.40 -13.37 -15.69
N ASP A 535 -17.12 -14.67 -15.69
CA ASP A 535 -15.81 -15.22 -15.34
C ASP A 535 -14.75 -14.96 -16.42
N LEU A 536 -15.11 -15.15 -17.70
CA LEU A 536 -14.24 -14.82 -18.83
C LEU A 536 -13.97 -13.32 -18.91
N LEU A 537 -15.01 -12.50 -18.73
CA LEU A 537 -14.93 -11.05 -18.68
C LEU A 537 -13.99 -10.59 -17.56
N PHE A 538 -14.15 -11.13 -16.35
CA PHE A 538 -13.23 -10.89 -15.24
C PHE A 538 -11.79 -11.29 -15.57
N LYS A 539 -11.56 -12.48 -16.13
CA LYS A 539 -10.23 -12.98 -16.50
C LYS A 539 -9.56 -12.11 -17.56
N TYR A 540 -10.33 -11.61 -18.53
CA TYR A 540 -9.86 -10.70 -19.56
C TYR A 540 -9.40 -9.35 -18.99
N HIS A 541 -10.21 -8.70 -18.15
CA HIS A 541 -9.85 -7.41 -17.55
C HIS A 541 -8.72 -7.53 -16.51
N MET A 542 -8.66 -8.61 -15.73
CA MET A 542 -7.64 -8.80 -14.70
C MET A 542 -6.28 -9.26 -15.20
N LEU A 543 -6.22 -10.00 -16.32
CA LEU A 543 -4.94 -10.49 -16.85
C LEU A 543 -4.90 -10.58 -18.37
N GLY A 544 -5.94 -11.12 -19.01
CA GLY A 544 -5.89 -11.48 -20.44
C GLY A 544 -5.49 -10.32 -21.35
N SER A 545 -6.00 -9.12 -21.06
CA SER A 545 -5.73 -7.89 -21.81
C SER A 545 -4.36 -7.24 -21.57
N ILE A 546 -3.58 -7.73 -20.58
CA ILE A 546 -2.28 -7.17 -20.16
C ILE A 546 -1.18 -8.23 -19.98
N ALA A 547 -1.42 -9.49 -20.38
CA ALA A 547 -0.60 -10.63 -19.96
C ALA A 547 0.87 -10.53 -20.38
N ASP A 548 1.15 -10.07 -21.60
CA ASP A 548 2.52 -9.95 -22.12
C ASP A 548 3.26 -8.74 -21.51
N GLN A 549 2.55 -7.62 -21.32
CA GLN A 549 3.05 -6.41 -20.64
C GLN A 549 3.42 -6.71 -19.18
N LEU A 550 2.52 -7.40 -18.47
CA LEU A 550 2.73 -7.81 -17.08
C LEU A 550 3.87 -8.82 -16.97
N LEU A 551 3.96 -9.79 -17.89
CA LEU A 551 5.07 -10.76 -17.94
C LEU A 551 6.42 -10.07 -18.12
N ALA A 552 6.49 -9.07 -19.01
CA ALA A 552 7.67 -8.25 -19.23
C ALA A 552 8.07 -7.47 -17.97
N PHE A 553 7.12 -6.79 -17.33
CA PHE A 553 7.32 -6.05 -16.08
C PHE A 553 7.80 -6.94 -14.92
N LEU A 554 7.06 -8.02 -14.64
CA LEU A 554 7.36 -8.91 -13.51
C LEU A 554 8.70 -9.64 -13.69
N THR A 555 9.08 -10.01 -14.91
CA THR A 555 10.37 -10.66 -15.15
C THR A 555 11.53 -9.72 -14.80
N ALA A 556 11.51 -8.48 -15.30
CA ALA A 556 12.56 -7.50 -15.02
C ALA A 556 12.56 -7.01 -13.55
N LEU A 557 11.40 -6.99 -12.89
CA LEU A 557 11.29 -6.76 -11.45
C LEU A 557 12.04 -7.86 -10.65
N TYR A 558 11.84 -9.12 -11.01
CA TYR A 558 12.44 -10.27 -10.31
C TYR A 558 13.92 -10.49 -10.62
N ASP A 559 14.40 -10.01 -11.77
CA ASP A 559 15.83 -9.95 -12.09
C ASP A 559 16.60 -9.05 -11.10
N VAL A 560 15.95 -8.02 -10.54
CA VAL A 560 16.52 -7.12 -9.51
C VAL A 560 16.23 -7.62 -8.09
N VAL A 561 14.96 -7.86 -7.75
CA VAL A 561 14.53 -8.29 -6.40
C VAL A 561 13.80 -9.64 -6.49
N PRO A 562 14.38 -10.74 -5.98
CA PRO A 562 13.78 -12.08 -6.09
C PRO A 562 12.33 -12.14 -5.60
N GLU A 563 11.44 -12.76 -6.38
CA GLU A 563 9.99 -12.89 -6.08
C GLU A 563 9.73 -13.44 -4.67
N GLY A 564 10.57 -14.36 -4.20
CA GLY A 564 10.50 -14.93 -2.85
C GLY A 564 10.62 -13.87 -1.73
N LEU A 565 11.47 -12.86 -1.88
CA LEU A 565 11.57 -11.78 -0.88
C LEU A 565 10.31 -10.92 -0.85
N LEU A 566 9.75 -10.60 -2.02
CA LEU A 566 8.53 -9.79 -2.12
C LEU A 566 7.33 -10.53 -1.51
N LYS A 567 7.22 -11.85 -1.75
CA LYS A 567 6.17 -12.75 -1.21
C LYS A 567 6.06 -12.78 0.33
N LEU A 568 7.02 -12.22 1.07
CA LEU A 568 6.96 -12.02 2.52
C LEU A 568 5.81 -11.11 2.96
N PHE A 569 5.48 -10.14 2.11
CA PHE A 569 4.49 -9.10 2.37
C PHE A 569 3.13 -9.48 1.78
N ASP A 570 2.05 -8.97 2.38
CA ASP A 570 0.78 -8.84 1.65
C ASP A 570 0.73 -7.56 0.80
N TYR A 571 -0.31 -7.40 -0.02
CA TYR A 571 -0.37 -6.32 -1.01
C TYR A 571 -0.37 -4.92 -0.41
N GLN A 572 -0.87 -4.74 0.82
CA GLN A 572 -0.83 -3.44 1.49
C GLN A 572 0.50 -3.17 2.19
N GLU A 573 1.14 -4.22 2.72
CA GLU A 573 2.50 -4.11 3.23
C GLU A 573 3.50 -3.80 2.12
N LEU A 574 3.32 -4.41 0.93
CA LEU A 574 4.12 -4.10 -0.26
C LEU A 574 3.90 -2.65 -0.70
N GLU A 575 2.66 -2.17 -0.74
CA GLU A 575 2.39 -0.76 -1.06
C GLU A 575 3.01 0.19 -0.04
N LEU A 576 2.88 -0.09 1.27
CA LEU A 576 3.48 0.72 2.32
C LEU A 576 5.02 0.70 2.29
N LEU A 577 5.63 -0.43 1.91
CA LEU A 577 7.07 -0.54 1.62
C LEU A 577 7.46 0.32 0.42
N MET A 578 6.72 0.21 -0.69
CA MET A 578 7.03 0.88 -1.95
C MET A 578 6.79 2.39 -1.89
N CYS A 579 5.68 2.85 -1.32
CA CYS A 579 5.21 4.24 -1.41
C CYS A 579 5.42 5.04 -0.12
N GLY A 580 5.78 4.39 0.99
CA GLY A 580 5.91 5.01 2.31
C GLY A 580 4.56 5.42 2.92
N VAL A 581 4.61 6.18 4.03
CA VAL A 581 3.37 6.65 4.69
C VAL A 581 2.75 7.85 3.94
N PRO A 582 1.42 7.90 3.77
CA PRO A 582 0.75 8.95 3.00
C PRO A 582 0.69 10.30 3.72
N THR A 583 0.64 10.28 5.05
CA THR A 583 0.46 11.48 5.90
C THR A 583 1.68 11.71 6.78
N LEU A 584 2.20 12.93 6.77
CA LEU A 584 3.39 13.29 7.55
C LEU A 584 3.03 13.65 8.99
N ASP A 585 3.39 12.75 9.91
CA ASP A 585 3.26 12.94 11.35
C ASP A 585 4.32 13.91 11.87
N VAL A 586 3.91 15.17 12.12
CA VAL A 586 4.80 16.24 12.59
C VAL A 586 5.38 15.92 13.98
N LYS A 587 4.72 15.10 14.81
CA LYS A 587 5.28 14.69 16.10
C LYS A 587 6.43 13.69 15.92
N ASP A 588 6.29 12.75 15.00
CA ASP A 588 7.37 11.83 14.62
C ASP A 588 8.54 12.58 13.97
N TRP A 589 8.26 13.53 13.08
CA TRP A 589 9.27 14.42 12.49
C TRP A 589 10.05 15.16 13.58
N ARG A 590 9.33 15.78 14.54
CA ARG A 590 9.92 16.53 15.65
C ARG A 590 10.73 15.67 16.62
N LYS A 591 10.30 14.43 16.86
CA LYS A 591 11.01 13.43 17.70
C LYS A 591 12.32 12.98 17.06
N HIS A 592 12.40 12.97 15.73
CA HIS A 592 13.52 12.44 14.96
C HIS A 592 14.23 13.50 14.09
N CYS A 593 14.13 14.78 14.48
CA CYS A 593 14.83 15.91 13.88
C CYS A 593 15.93 16.44 14.80
N ASP A 594 17.14 16.62 14.29
CA ASP A 594 18.25 17.23 15.02
C ASP A 594 18.39 18.72 14.67
N PHE A 595 18.51 19.60 15.67
CA PHE A 595 18.83 21.02 15.47
C PHE A 595 20.31 21.29 15.74
N LYS A 596 21.00 21.90 14.78
CA LYS A 596 22.39 22.32 14.89
C LYS A 596 22.45 23.84 15.00
N TYR A 597 22.86 24.32 16.17
CA TYR A 597 23.02 25.74 16.48
C TYR A 597 24.40 26.24 16.07
N ARG A 598 24.53 27.55 15.80
CA ARG A 598 25.81 28.16 15.39
C ARG A 598 26.93 28.00 16.43
N LYS A 599 26.56 27.92 17.71
CA LYS A 599 27.44 27.52 18.81
C LYS A 599 26.89 26.22 19.41
N PRO A 600 27.49 25.04 19.16
CA PRO A 600 26.89 23.75 19.49
C PRO A 600 26.48 23.56 20.95
N GLN A 601 27.18 24.19 21.89
CA GLN A 601 26.91 24.07 23.34
C GLN A 601 26.05 25.21 23.91
N HIS A 602 25.82 26.29 23.15
CA HIS A 602 25.18 27.51 23.64
C HIS A 602 24.22 28.11 22.59
N PRO A 603 23.02 27.54 22.42
CA PRO A 603 21.99 28.13 21.56
C PRO A 603 21.58 29.51 22.08
N THR A 604 21.47 30.50 21.18
CA THR A 604 20.92 31.80 21.56
C THR A 604 19.41 31.69 21.79
N SER A 605 18.87 32.55 22.66
CA SER A 605 17.41 32.66 22.88
C SER A 605 16.63 32.81 21.55
N LYS A 606 17.23 33.51 20.57
CA LYS A 606 16.60 33.69 19.25
C LYS A 606 16.58 32.41 18.40
N GLU A 607 17.63 31.60 18.42
CA GLU A 607 17.63 30.29 17.76
C GLU A 607 16.60 29.36 18.41
N THR A 608 16.56 29.26 19.74
CA THR A 608 15.54 28.49 20.48
C THR A 608 14.12 28.96 20.15
N GLN A 609 13.91 30.26 19.96
CA GLN A 609 12.61 30.79 19.54
C GLN A 609 12.27 30.44 18.07
N ASN A 610 13.28 30.40 17.18
CA ASN A 610 13.10 29.94 15.80
C ASN A 610 12.76 28.44 15.74
N VAL A 611 13.35 27.59 16.60
CA VAL A 611 12.96 26.17 16.71
C VAL A 611 11.47 26.03 17.05
N LYS A 612 10.95 26.83 18.00
CA LYS A 612 9.52 26.84 18.34
C LYS A 612 8.67 27.26 17.15
N TRP A 613 9.03 28.35 16.48
CA TRP A 613 8.30 28.85 15.31
C TRP A 613 8.27 27.85 14.15
N PHE A 614 9.37 27.15 13.89
CA PHE A 614 9.43 26.13 12.84
C PHE A 614 8.40 25.03 13.09
N TRP A 615 8.37 24.45 14.30
CA TRP A 615 7.38 23.43 14.64
C TRP A 615 5.95 23.96 14.69
N GLU A 616 5.72 25.16 15.21
CA GLU A 616 4.38 25.78 15.16
C GLU A 616 3.89 25.99 13.72
N ILE A 617 4.76 26.34 12.79
CA ILE A 617 4.43 26.49 11.36
C ILE A 617 4.04 25.14 10.78
N LEU A 618 4.87 24.12 10.96
CA LEU A 618 4.58 22.76 10.47
C LEU A 618 3.30 22.17 11.09
N GLU A 619 3.06 22.41 12.39
CA GLU A 619 1.89 21.87 13.11
C GLU A 619 0.58 22.61 12.78
N LYS A 620 0.60 23.94 12.58
CA LYS A 620 -0.63 24.78 12.53
C LYS A 620 -0.88 25.52 11.22
N GLU A 621 0.17 25.91 10.50
CA GLU A 621 0.08 26.82 9.33
C GLU A 621 0.25 26.08 7.99
N PHE A 622 0.79 24.85 8.04
CA PHE A 622 1.10 23.99 6.90
C PHE A 622 0.14 22.80 6.83
N GLU A 623 -0.43 22.57 5.65
CA GLU A 623 -1.20 21.38 5.32
C GLU A 623 -0.28 20.18 5.02
N ASN A 624 -0.85 18.98 4.83
CA ASN A 624 -0.03 17.80 4.49
C ASN A 624 0.73 17.99 3.17
N GLN A 625 0.14 18.69 2.19
CA GLN A 625 0.81 19.01 0.92
C GLN A 625 2.03 19.92 1.14
N ASP A 626 1.92 20.97 1.96
CA ASP A 626 3.04 21.86 2.28
C ASP A 626 4.18 21.10 2.98
N ARG A 627 3.84 20.23 3.94
CA ARG A 627 4.79 19.36 4.65
C ARG A 627 5.53 18.43 3.69
N VAL A 628 4.80 17.83 2.74
CA VAL A 628 5.35 16.94 1.70
C VAL A 628 6.32 17.68 0.80
N ARG A 629 5.99 18.90 0.34
CA ARG A 629 6.90 19.70 -0.48
C ARG A 629 8.14 20.17 0.27
N LEU A 630 8.01 20.58 1.54
CA LEU A 630 9.16 20.92 2.39
C LEU A 630 10.09 19.71 2.62
N LEU A 631 9.52 18.51 2.82
CA LEU A 631 10.28 17.27 2.89
C LEU A 631 11.03 17.00 1.58
N GLN A 632 10.34 17.12 0.44
CA GLN A 632 10.94 16.89 -0.88
C GLN A 632 12.06 17.89 -1.19
N PHE A 633 11.87 19.18 -0.90
CA PHE A 633 12.93 20.19 -0.98
C PHE A 633 14.15 19.82 -0.13
N THR A 634 13.94 19.31 1.08
CA THR A 634 15.04 19.04 2.03
C THR A 634 15.72 17.68 1.82
N THR A 635 15.05 16.71 1.21
CA THR A 635 15.48 15.29 1.18
C THR A 635 15.44 14.65 -0.21
N GLY A 636 14.96 15.35 -1.24
CA GLY A 636 14.75 14.81 -2.57
C GLY A 636 13.55 13.84 -2.69
N THR A 637 12.79 13.59 -1.61
CA THR A 637 11.62 12.69 -1.63
C THR A 637 10.39 13.28 -0.95
N SER A 638 9.23 13.05 -1.55
CA SER A 638 7.90 13.49 -1.07
C SER A 638 7.29 12.57 0.01
N ARG A 639 7.93 11.44 0.32
CA ARG A 639 7.37 10.39 1.18
C ARG A 639 8.33 10.02 2.31
N VAL A 640 7.78 9.57 3.44
CA VAL A 640 8.56 9.07 4.58
C VAL A 640 8.50 7.54 4.58
N PRO A 641 9.61 6.86 4.87
CA PRO A 641 9.65 5.40 5.00
C PRO A 641 8.64 4.89 6.03
N ALA A 642 8.19 3.65 5.88
CA ALA A 642 7.14 3.10 6.74
C ALA A 642 7.51 3.05 8.24
N GLN A 643 8.80 3.03 8.58
CA GLN A 643 9.33 3.09 9.95
C GLN A 643 9.48 4.52 10.51
N GLY A 644 8.96 5.53 9.81
CA GLY A 644 8.92 6.93 10.24
C GLY A 644 10.21 7.73 9.96
N PHE A 645 10.24 8.96 10.46
CA PHE A 645 11.33 9.93 10.23
C PHE A 645 12.71 9.47 10.73
N LYS A 646 12.77 8.56 11.71
CA LYS A 646 14.03 7.96 12.14
C LYS A 646 14.71 7.11 11.06
N ALA A 647 13.95 6.58 10.10
CA ALA A 647 14.41 5.69 9.04
C ALA A 647 14.65 6.39 7.70
N LEU A 648 14.67 7.73 7.71
CA LEU A 648 15.24 8.51 6.61
C LEU A 648 16.68 8.05 6.37
N ILE A 649 16.99 7.78 5.10
CA ILE A 649 18.31 7.37 4.65
C ILE A 649 19.04 8.55 4.00
N SER A 650 20.35 8.44 3.88
CA SER A 650 21.27 9.33 3.18
C SER A 650 21.51 8.81 1.76
N SER A 651 22.34 9.51 0.97
CA SER A 651 22.75 9.10 -0.38
C SER A 651 23.58 7.81 -0.43
N ASP A 652 24.25 7.48 0.67
CA ASP A 652 25.06 6.27 0.86
C ASP A 652 24.24 5.08 1.43
N GLY A 653 22.91 5.20 1.48
CA GLY A 653 21.99 4.19 2.01
C GLY A 653 21.98 4.07 3.54
N ARG A 654 22.81 4.83 4.26
CA ARG A 654 22.85 4.84 5.73
C ARG A 654 21.72 5.67 6.31
N VAL A 655 21.31 5.37 7.54
CA VAL A 655 20.31 6.16 8.25
C VAL A 655 20.87 7.56 8.55
N ARG A 656 20.06 8.58 8.28
CA ARG A 656 20.38 9.96 8.59
C ARG A 656 19.12 10.77 8.87
N LYS A 657 18.94 11.18 10.11
CA LYS A 657 17.84 12.05 10.56
C LYS A 657 17.76 13.33 9.74
N PHE A 658 16.54 13.86 9.63
CA PHE A 658 16.30 15.23 9.22
C PHE A 658 17.07 16.19 10.15
N THR A 659 17.81 17.13 9.58
CA THR A 659 18.64 18.07 10.34
C THR A 659 18.32 19.51 9.96
N VAL A 660 18.06 20.38 10.94
CA VAL A 660 17.97 21.82 10.72
C VAL A 660 19.25 22.49 11.23
N LEU A 661 19.96 23.21 10.37
CA LEU A 661 21.17 23.97 10.71
C LEU A 661 20.84 25.46 10.71
N PHE A 662 21.20 26.18 11.77
CA PHE A 662 21.09 27.64 11.78
C PHE A 662 22.29 28.28 11.07
N SER A 663 22.03 28.98 9.96
CA SER A 663 23.04 29.67 9.16
C SER A 663 23.30 31.12 9.65
N GLY A 664 24.24 31.81 8.99
CA GLY A 664 24.86 33.06 9.47
C GLY A 664 23.92 34.27 9.66
N LEU A 665 24.45 35.33 10.28
CA LEU A 665 23.76 36.60 10.51
C LEU A 665 23.76 37.56 9.29
N GLU A 666 24.30 37.14 8.16
CA GLU A 666 24.45 37.99 6.98
C GLU A 666 23.07 38.42 6.43
N PRO A 667 22.76 39.73 6.37
CA PRO A 667 21.45 40.21 5.95
C PRO A 667 21.05 39.85 4.51
N ALA A 668 22.00 39.37 3.70
CA ALA A 668 21.82 39.06 2.29
C ALA A 668 21.16 37.71 2.01
N VAL A 669 21.22 36.74 2.93
CA VAL A 669 20.71 35.37 2.70
C VAL A 669 19.53 35.09 3.64
N LEU A 670 18.32 35.36 3.16
CA LEU A 670 17.07 35.17 3.91
C LEU A 670 16.30 33.89 3.52
N LEU A 671 16.67 33.26 2.40
CA LEU A 671 16.10 32.00 1.93
C LEU A 671 16.80 30.80 2.62
N PRO A 672 16.04 29.78 3.06
CA PRO A 672 16.61 28.50 3.45
C PRO A 672 17.27 27.78 2.28
N ARG A 673 18.24 26.92 2.58
CA ARG A 673 18.96 26.10 1.59
C ARG A 673 18.89 24.62 1.98
N ALA A 674 18.77 23.72 1.02
CA ALA A 674 18.76 22.28 1.27
C ALA A 674 20.09 21.63 0.89
N HIS A 675 20.44 20.55 1.59
CA HIS A 675 21.50 19.61 1.23
C HIS A 675 20.91 18.20 1.34
N THR A 676 20.37 17.70 0.24
CA THR A 676 19.44 16.56 0.24
C THR A 676 20.12 15.22 0.48
N CYS A 677 21.40 15.03 0.09
CA CYS A 677 22.20 13.87 0.54
C CYS A 677 22.22 13.74 2.06
N PHE A 678 22.19 14.88 2.77
CA PHE A 678 22.32 14.92 4.22
C PHE A 678 21.00 15.06 4.97
N ASN A 679 19.87 15.09 4.27
CA ASN A 679 18.53 15.42 4.78
C ASN A 679 18.56 16.73 5.61
N ARG A 680 19.28 17.74 5.14
CA ARG A 680 19.62 18.95 5.92
C ARG A 680 18.98 20.21 5.33
N LEU A 681 18.30 20.98 6.18
CA LEU A 681 17.77 22.32 5.87
C LEU A 681 18.58 23.37 6.64
N ASP A 682 19.25 24.26 5.93
CA ASP A 682 19.98 25.38 6.49
C ASP A 682 19.04 26.59 6.52
N ILE A 683 18.62 27.03 7.73
CA ILE A 683 17.70 28.17 7.91
C ILE A 683 18.40 29.37 8.54
N PRO A 684 18.16 30.61 8.06
CA PRO A 684 18.55 31.82 8.76
C PRO A 684 17.88 31.96 10.13
N VAL A 685 18.48 32.74 11.03
CA VAL A 685 17.86 33.09 12.33
C VAL A 685 16.87 34.25 12.13
N TYR A 686 15.62 33.92 11.82
CA TYR A 686 14.59 34.92 11.51
C TYR A 686 14.25 35.85 12.68
N LYS A 687 13.87 37.09 12.33
CA LYS A 687 13.45 38.12 13.28
C LYS A 687 12.03 37.91 13.81
N THR A 688 11.11 37.34 13.02
CA THR A 688 9.70 37.10 13.39
C THR A 688 9.20 35.76 12.83
N LYS A 689 8.16 35.17 13.45
CA LYS A 689 7.47 33.97 12.93
C LYS A 689 6.95 34.18 11.51
N SER A 690 6.34 35.34 11.25
CA SER A 690 5.77 35.66 9.93
C SER A 690 6.82 35.66 8.82
N ARG A 691 8.04 36.15 9.07
CA ARG A 691 9.14 36.05 8.08
C ARG A 691 9.57 34.61 7.84
N MET A 692 9.68 33.78 8.89
CA MET A 692 9.95 32.35 8.70
C MET A 692 8.86 31.68 7.87
N LEU A 693 7.58 31.96 8.15
CA LEU A 693 6.44 31.41 7.42
C LEU A 693 6.46 31.82 5.93
N GLU A 694 6.72 33.09 5.64
CA GLU A 694 6.86 33.62 4.29
C GLU A 694 7.93 32.87 3.48
N TYR A 695 9.16 32.76 4.02
CA TYR A 695 10.25 32.08 3.31
C TYR A 695 10.08 30.56 3.20
N LEU A 696 9.46 29.90 4.19
CA LEU A 696 9.11 28.48 4.08
C LEU A 696 7.97 28.25 3.06
N LYS A 697 6.99 29.16 2.96
CA LYS A 697 5.94 29.08 1.92
C LYS A 697 6.50 29.31 0.52
N LEU A 698 7.45 30.24 0.34
CA LEU A 698 8.14 30.42 -0.94
C LEU A 698 8.79 29.11 -1.41
N ILE A 699 9.54 28.42 -0.55
CA ILE A 699 10.14 27.11 -0.87
C ILE A 699 9.10 26.06 -1.25
N VAL A 700 8.00 25.99 -0.51
CA VAL A 700 6.88 25.06 -0.78
C VAL A 700 6.14 25.38 -2.09
N GLN A 701 6.30 26.60 -2.62
CA GLN A 701 5.72 27.06 -3.88
C GLN A 701 6.69 27.01 -5.07
N MET A 702 7.98 26.78 -4.85
CA MET A 702 8.97 26.60 -5.92
C MET A 702 8.84 25.22 -6.56
N ASP A 703 9.10 25.15 -7.86
CA ASP A 703 9.26 23.86 -8.56
C ASP A 703 10.48 23.12 -8.03
N ILE A 704 10.30 21.84 -7.71
CA ILE A 704 11.23 21.04 -6.91
C ILE A 704 12.26 20.30 -7.80
N THR A 705 12.45 20.78 -9.03
CA THR A 705 13.39 20.24 -10.02
C THR A 705 14.56 21.21 -10.22
N GLY A 706 15.78 20.68 -10.27
CA GLY A 706 16.98 21.50 -10.42
C GLY A 706 17.56 21.99 -9.09
N PHE A 707 17.90 21.06 -8.19
CA PHE A 707 18.56 21.32 -6.90
C PHE A 707 19.98 21.95 -7.01
N SER A 708 20.38 22.41 -8.21
CA SER A 708 21.69 22.95 -8.56
C SER A 708 21.69 24.44 -8.92
N ILE A 709 20.56 25.14 -8.78
CA ILE A 709 20.48 26.60 -9.04
C ILE A 709 20.85 27.35 -7.75
N GLU A 710 22.01 28.04 -7.77
CA GLU A 710 22.55 28.86 -6.66
C GLU A 710 21.85 30.21 -6.46
#